data_AF-A0A9D2VLD7-F1
#
_entry.id   AF-A0A9D2VLD7-F1
#
_cell.length_a   1.000
_cell.length_b   1.000
_cell.length_c   1.000
_cell.angle_alpha   90.00
_cell.angle_beta   90.00
_cell.angle_gamma   90.00
#
_symmetry.space_group_name_H-M   'P 1'
#
loop_
_entity.id
_entity.type
_entity.pdbx_description
1 polymer ?
#
loop_
_entity_poly.entity_id
_entity_poly.type
_entity_poly.pdbx_seq_one_letter_code
_entity_poly.pdbx_strand_id
1 'polypeptide(L)'
;MPTVRDNVSYAYTRFMLAHRRAVRHFVKSALALIAIALLLETFLFNVNFFLSAGYNTISLDDELTLQQTDDGLYKLTAVNHTLEFSDLNTEVHNVHLDFDHEQPAQELTVKIHFTDEAHHTYFDSTEYTVGVPNVEVSTLSSQSEYINLNTTGLVQNLRIEIVGDEVSYPIRLAGLSLNAHHPFDFNTTRFAFTLGILALAFAFRPGSVIYRIGIVDAPRRSKAVIIAAVALEMCLLSSYLFLGSNLVGVATKDYNSGSWDGVSLVNVFEVGGDNAQQYAELAKAMAHGQLYLEEEPPQWLQDMSDPYDKGARDEAQKETGEEYLFDVAYYDGHYYVYFGVVPVLLFYLPFYLLTGANFPTAIGVLVAVLAFVLGCSALLDRFARYHFKRVSLGLYLLLQIPLVMCCGVLYLLKFPTFYSLPIALGLAFSVWGLYFWMKGRTSAAPGRWYLAGSLCMALVAGCRPQLLVLSLLAFPLFWRPYITERRLFSPRGAREFACLVAPYLVVAAGIVWYNHARFGSFTDFGANYNLTVNDMTKRGWNIGRLAPALFAYFLQPPSATGVFPYLQPAPFDTTYMGQTIKEVTFGGIFACLPVLWILPFSRRILKLRISQRSTRTIAGVIVVLLIGGMIVALADAEMAGILQRYFADFSFMFLAAVVLLAFIVNENLSPGSTTQTLLMKVLLVLVALSVLYSALLCFVPETGWYSDIYSWAYRDIVETAQFWT
;
A
#
# COMPACT_ATOMS: atom_id res chain seq x y z
N MET A 1 8.34 55.23 10.59
CA MET A 1 8.15 53.78 10.80
C MET A 1 9.08 53.05 9.85
N PRO A 2 9.83 52.01 10.28
CA PRO A 2 10.66 51.24 9.38
C PRO A 2 9.79 50.57 8.31
N THR A 3 10.27 50.53 7.06
CA THR A 3 9.53 49.88 5.97
C THR A 3 9.55 48.36 6.16
N VAL A 4 8.61 47.65 5.52
CA VAL A 4 8.60 46.17 5.50
C VAL A 4 9.95 45.63 5.01
N ARG A 5 10.58 46.31 4.04
CA ARG A 5 11.90 45.97 3.50
C ARG A 5 13.03 46.16 4.52
N ASP A 6 12.99 47.22 5.33
CA ASP A 6 13.97 47.46 6.40
C ASP A 6 13.84 46.41 7.51
N ASN A 7 12.61 46.03 7.85
CA ASN A 7 12.35 44.99 8.85
C ASN A 7 12.82 43.61 8.37
N VAL A 8 12.59 43.27 7.09
CA VAL A 8 13.09 42.03 6.48
C VAL A 8 14.63 42.04 6.41
N SER A 9 15.24 43.16 6.00
CA SER A 9 16.70 43.30 5.92
C SER A 9 17.36 43.21 7.30
N TYR A 10 16.79 43.85 8.32
CA TYR A 10 17.25 43.77 9.70
C TYR A 10 17.12 42.34 10.27
N ALA A 11 15.98 41.68 10.03
CA ALA A 11 15.76 40.29 10.45
C ALA A 11 16.74 39.33 9.75
N TYR A 12 16.95 39.49 8.44
CA TYR A 12 17.90 38.72 7.66
C TYR A 12 19.34 38.90 8.16
N THR A 13 19.77 40.15 8.36
CA THR A 13 21.12 40.47 8.84
C THR A 13 21.38 39.87 10.22
N ARG A 14 20.42 40.02 11.14
CA ARG A 14 20.50 39.43 12.49
C ARG A 14 20.52 37.90 12.46
N PHE A 15 19.72 37.28 11.60
CA PHE A 15 19.69 35.82 11.44
C PHE A 15 21.02 35.30 10.86
N MET A 16 21.52 35.93 9.80
CA MET A 16 22.76 35.54 9.12
C MET A 16 23.98 35.74 10.03
N LEU A 17 24.04 36.80 10.83
CA LEU A 17 25.12 36.99 11.82
C LEU A 17 25.22 35.82 12.79
N ALA A 18 24.09 35.27 13.24
CA ALA A 18 24.05 34.14 14.17
C ALA A 18 24.22 32.76 13.50
N HIS A 19 23.80 32.60 12.23
CA HIS A 19 23.69 31.28 11.59
C HIS A 19 24.53 31.10 10.31
N ARG A 20 25.39 32.06 9.94
CA ARG A 20 26.15 32.08 8.67
C ARG A 20 26.84 30.75 8.34
N ARG A 21 27.51 30.13 9.32
CA ARG A 21 28.22 28.86 9.12
C ARG A 21 27.28 27.70 8.81
N ALA A 22 26.16 27.61 9.53
CA ALA A 22 25.15 26.59 9.33
C ALA A 22 24.44 26.77 7.98
N VAL A 23 24.06 28.00 7.63
CA VAL A 23 23.47 28.33 6.33
C VAL A 23 24.43 28.01 5.19
N ARG A 24 25.71 28.38 5.31
CA ARG A 24 26.72 28.06 4.28
C ARG A 24 26.93 26.55 4.12
N HIS A 25 26.94 25.79 5.21
CA HIS A 25 27.01 24.33 5.13
C HIS A 25 25.77 23.74 4.46
N PHE A 26 24.58 24.19 4.86
CA PHE A 26 23.31 23.75 4.27
C PHE A 26 23.26 24.04 2.76
N VAL A 27 23.57 25.27 2.34
CA VAL A 27 23.59 25.64 0.91
C VAL A 27 24.62 24.82 0.14
N LYS A 28 25.84 24.65 0.66
CA LYS A 28 26.85 23.81 0.02
C LYS A 28 26.38 22.37 -0.14
N SER A 29 25.74 21.82 0.89
CA SER A 29 25.20 20.48 0.84
C SER A 29 24.04 20.35 -0.14
N ALA A 30 23.09 21.30 -0.13
CA ALA A 30 21.98 21.32 -1.08
C ALA A 30 22.48 21.38 -2.53
N LEU A 31 23.43 22.26 -2.83
CA LEU A 31 24.07 22.34 -4.15
C LEU A 31 24.79 21.05 -4.53
N ALA A 32 25.47 20.40 -3.57
CA ALA A 32 26.11 19.11 -3.83
C ALA A 32 25.08 18.02 -4.14
N LEU A 33 23.95 17.95 -3.42
CA LEU A 33 22.89 16.98 -3.68
C LEU A 33 22.24 17.22 -5.05
N ILE A 34 21.95 18.48 -5.39
CA ILE A 34 21.43 18.87 -6.71
C ILE A 34 22.42 18.50 -7.81
N ALA A 35 23.70 18.79 -7.63
CA ALA A 35 24.73 18.44 -8.60
C ALA A 35 24.85 16.92 -8.78
N ILE A 36 24.81 16.14 -7.70
CA ILE A 36 24.82 14.66 -7.80
C ILE A 36 23.57 14.16 -8.52
N ALA A 37 22.37 14.64 -8.16
CA ALA A 37 21.13 14.26 -8.84
C ALA A 37 21.16 14.62 -10.33
N LEU A 38 21.72 15.78 -10.69
CA LEU A 38 21.87 16.23 -12.07
C LEU A 38 22.86 15.35 -12.83
N LEU A 39 24.00 15.00 -12.22
CA LEU A 39 24.96 14.07 -12.83
C LEU A 39 24.34 12.68 -13.05
N LEU A 40 23.53 12.18 -12.10
CA LEU A 40 22.84 10.91 -12.25
C LEU A 40 21.82 10.97 -13.39
N GLU A 41 20.97 11.99 -13.44
CA GLU A 41 19.98 12.16 -14.51
C GLU A 41 20.63 12.35 -15.88
N THR A 42 21.67 13.17 -15.97
CA THR A 42 22.33 13.47 -17.24
C THR A 42 23.17 12.32 -17.76
N PHE A 43 23.87 11.55 -16.90
CA PHE A 43 24.84 10.55 -17.36
C PHE A 43 24.43 9.10 -17.07
N LEU A 44 23.91 8.81 -15.88
CA LEU A 44 23.57 7.43 -15.51
C LEU A 44 22.24 7.02 -16.12
N PHE A 45 21.19 7.84 -15.93
CA PHE A 45 19.85 7.49 -16.37
C PHE A 45 19.60 7.78 -17.86
N ASN A 46 20.53 8.44 -18.53
CA ASN A 46 20.57 8.64 -19.98
C ASN A 46 21.72 7.84 -20.62
N VAL A 47 22.09 6.68 -20.05
CA VAL A 47 23.25 5.90 -20.54
C VAL A 47 23.07 5.47 -22.00
N ASN A 48 21.85 5.08 -22.41
CA ASN A 48 21.53 4.66 -23.77
C ASN A 48 21.76 5.76 -24.82
N PHE A 49 21.54 7.03 -24.47
CA PHE A 49 21.92 8.17 -25.32
C PHE A 49 23.43 8.17 -25.63
N PHE A 50 24.29 7.93 -24.64
CA PHE A 50 25.74 7.90 -24.86
C PHE A 50 26.22 6.62 -25.54
N LEU A 51 25.60 5.46 -25.24
CA LEU A 51 25.95 4.18 -25.86
C LEU A 51 25.60 4.17 -27.35
N SER A 52 24.48 4.79 -27.72
CA SER A 52 24.02 4.89 -29.11
C SER A 52 24.65 6.05 -29.90
N ALA A 53 25.51 6.87 -29.28
CA ALA A 53 26.16 8.01 -29.93
C ALA A 53 27.04 7.63 -31.14
N GLY A 54 27.53 6.39 -31.17
CA GLY A 54 28.32 5.85 -32.27
C GLY A 54 27.53 5.03 -33.29
N TYR A 55 26.21 4.91 -33.13
CA TYR A 55 25.40 4.08 -34.01
C TYR A 55 25.15 4.75 -35.36
N ASN A 56 25.18 3.95 -36.43
CA ASN A 56 24.81 4.39 -37.77
C ASN A 56 23.38 3.94 -38.05
N THR A 57 22.44 4.90 -38.02
CA THR A 57 21.02 4.60 -38.22
C THR A 57 20.74 4.15 -39.65
N ILE A 58 20.04 3.03 -39.78
CA ILE A 58 19.58 2.43 -41.04
C ILE A 58 18.07 2.46 -41.02
N SER A 59 17.43 3.23 -41.92
CA SER A 59 15.98 3.16 -42.10
C SER A 59 15.63 1.92 -42.92
N LEU A 60 14.58 1.22 -42.50
CA LEU A 60 14.00 0.07 -43.19
C LEU A 60 12.66 0.43 -43.86
N ASP A 61 12.32 1.71 -43.94
CA ASP A 61 11.01 2.17 -44.41
C ASP A 61 10.73 1.73 -45.85
N ASP A 62 11.75 1.76 -46.72
CA ASP A 62 11.64 1.34 -48.13
C ASP A 62 11.46 -0.19 -48.29
N GLU A 63 11.76 -0.98 -47.26
CA GLU A 63 11.61 -2.44 -47.26
C GLU A 63 10.28 -2.90 -46.63
N LEU A 64 9.51 -1.97 -46.06
CA LEU A 64 8.21 -2.28 -45.47
C LEU A 64 7.18 -2.66 -46.55
N THR A 65 6.62 -3.86 -46.44
CA THR A 65 5.57 -4.36 -47.35
C THR A 65 4.14 -4.03 -46.87
N LEU A 66 4.02 -3.16 -45.87
CA LEU A 66 2.74 -2.78 -45.25
C LEU A 66 1.91 -1.83 -46.12
N GLN A 67 0.59 -1.77 -45.88
CA GLN A 67 -0.27 -0.76 -46.49
C GLN A 67 0.06 0.62 -45.90
N GLN A 68 0.40 1.56 -46.79
CA GLN A 68 0.62 2.96 -46.42
C GLN A 68 -0.71 3.74 -46.48
N THR A 69 -0.91 4.62 -45.52
CA THR A 69 -2.03 5.57 -45.50
C THR A 69 -1.74 6.80 -46.34
N ASP A 70 -2.77 7.58 -46.68
CA ASP A 70 -2.63 8.84 -47.43
C ASP A 70 -1.68 9.83 -46.73
N ASP A 71 -1.54 9.72 -45.41
CA ASP A 71 -0.65 10.52 -44.56
C ASP A 71 0.79 9.98 -44.46
N GLY A 72 1.13 8.92 -45.19
CA GLY A 72 2.49 8.33 -45.22
C GLY A 72 2.78 7.30 -44.12
N LEU A 73 1.87 7.06 -43.18
CA LEU A 73 2.01 6.09 -42.09
C LEU A 73 1.78 4.65 -42.55
N TYR A 74 2.50 3.69 -41.97
CA TYR A 74 2.32 2.26 -42.19
C TYR A 74 1.30 1.65 -41.25
N LYS A 75 0.42 0.78 -41.78
CA LYS A 75 -0.64 0.12 -41.01
C LYS A 75 -0.31 -1.36 -40.77
N LEU A 76 -0.18 -1.73 -39.51
CA LEU A 76 -0.22 -3.13 -39.07
C LEU A 76 -1.67 -3.52 -38.80
N THR A 77 -2.06 -4.72 -39.20
CA THR A 77 -3.42 -5.25 -39.07
C THR A 77 -3.40 -6.62 -38.43
N ALA A 78 -4.54 -7.10 -37.94
CA ALA A 78 -4.66 -8.44 -37.36
C ALA A 78 -4.14 -9.57 -38.28
N VAL A 79 -4.16 -9.38 -39.61
CA VAL A 79 -3.65 -10.35 -40.59
C VAL A 79 -2.20 -10.06 -41.01
N ASN A 80 -1.77 -8.81 -40.96
CA ASN A 80 -0.45 -8.36 -41.38
C ASN A 80 0.20 -7.52 -40.27
N HIS A 81 0.76 -8.21 -39.28
CA HIS A 81 1.42 -7.64 -38.08
C HIS A 81 2.84 -8.19 -37.86
N THR A 82 3.38 -8.87 -38.87
CA THR A 82 4.74 -9.41 -38.88
C THR A 82 5.57 -8.67 -39.91
N LEU A 83 6.69 -8.11 -39.48
CA LEU A 83 7.69 -7.45 -40.30
C LEU A 83 8.89 -8.40 -40.44
N GLU A 84 9.26 -8.77 -41.65
CA GLU A 84 10.38 -9.69 -41.89
C GLU A 84 11.35 -9.10 -42.90
N PHE A 85 12.62 -9.07 -42.52
CA PHE A 85 13.74 -8.54 -43.27
C PHE A 85 14.78 -9.65 -43.43
N SER A 86 15.27 -9.83 -44.65
CA SER A 86 16.26 -10.84 -45.01
C SER A 86 17.47 -10.19 -45.65
N ASP A 87 18.61 -10.86 -45.58
CA ASP A 87 19.88 -10.42 -46.16
C ASP A 87 20.40 -9.05 -45.65
N LEU A 88 20.08 -8.69 -44.39
CA LEU A 88 20.50 -7.42 -43.76
C LEU A 88 22.03 -7.25 -43.73
N ASN A 89 22.75 -8.34 -43.42
CA ASN A 89 24.21 -8.44 -43.39
C ASN A 89 24.91 -7.25 -42.67
N THR A 90 24.37 -6.85 -41.53
CA THR A 90 24.84 -5.71 -40.74
C THR A 90 24.83 -6.03 -39.25
N GLU A 91 25.63 -5.32 -38.45
CA GLU A 91 25.53 -5.40 -36.99
C GLU A 91 24.26 -4.66 -36.53
N VAL A 92 23.46 -5.27 -35.64
CA VAL A 92 22.23 -4.68 -35.11
C VAL A 92 22.32 -4.59 -33.59
N HIS A 93 22.42 -3.36 -33.08
CA HIS A 93 22.49 -3.05 -31.66
C HIS A 93 21.15 -2.65 -31.08
N ASN A 94 20.26 -2.05 -31.86
CA ASN A 94 18.90 -1.78 -31.44
C ASN A 94 17.94 -1.71 -32.63
N VAL A 95 16.65 -1.80 -32.32
CA VAL A 95 15.52 -1.61 -33.22
C VAL A 95 14.68 -0.47 -32.66
N HIS A 96 14.30 0.49 -33.50
CA HIS A 96 13.42 1.59 -33.13
C HIS A 96 12.12 1.51 -33.94
N LEU A 97 11.00 1.34 -33.21
CA LEU A 97 9.64 1.27 -33.72
C LEU A 97 8.93 2.60 -33.46
N ASP A 98 8.93 3.50 -34.44
CA ASP A 98 8.36 4.84 -34.30
C ASP A 98 6.83 4.77 -34.46
N PHE A 99 6.09 4.90 -33.35
CA PHE A 99 4.64 4.82 -33.35
C PHE A 99 3.99 6.21 -33.48
N ASP A 100 2.90 6.29 -34.24
CA ASP A 100 2.11 7.52 -34.33
C ASP A 100 1.46 7.83 -32.97
N HIS A 101 1.79 8.99 -32.39
CA HIS A 101 1.30 9.40 -31.07
C HIS A 101 -0.18 9.84 -31.11
N GLU A 102 -0.76 10.07 -32.30
CA GLU A 102 -2.18 10.38 -32.46
C GLU A 102 -3.06 9.11 -32.41
N GLN A 103 -2.46 7.92 -32.41
CA GLN A 103 -3.20 6.66 -32.30
C GLN A 103 -3.66 6.37 -30.87
N PRO A 104 -4.68 5.50 -30.69
CA PRO A 104 -5.12 5.09 -29.37
C PRO A 104 -3.98 4.47 -28.54
N ALA A 105 -3.87 4.91 -27.28
CA ALA A 105 -2.85 4.43 -26.35
C ALA A 105 -3.02 2.95 -26.03
N GLN A 106 -1.98 2.16 -26.24
CA GLN A 106 -1.94 0.75 -25.84
C GLN A 106 -0.51 0.31 -25.56
N GLU A 107 -0.38 -0.76 -24.78
CA GLU A 107 0.88 -1.47 -24.57
C GLU A 107 0.89 -2.68 -25.50
N LEU A 108 1.98 -2.82 -26.27
CA LEU A 108 2.16 -3.82 -27.30
C LEU A 108 3.26 -4.79 -26.88
N THR A 109 2.95 -6.09 -26.91
CA THR A 109 3.98 -7.11 -26.74
C THR A 109 4.66 -7.35 -28.09
N VAL A 110 5.93 -6.95 -28.18
CA VAL A 110 6.77 -7.11 -29.36
C VAL A 110 7.69 -8.31 -29.18
N LYS A 111 7.65 -9.22 -30.15
CA LYS A 111 8.51 -10.38 -30.23
C LYS A 111 9.54 -10.19 -31.33
N ILE A 112 10.82 -10.28 -30.97
CA ILE A 112 11.94 -10.09 -31.89
C ILE A 112 12.62 -11.44 -32.14
N HIS A 113 12.77 -11.78 -33.41
CA HIS A 113 13.52 -12.93 -33.87
C HIS A 113 14.65 -12.47 -34.79
N PHE A 114 15.84 -12.98 -34.59
CA PHE A 114 16.94 -12.73 -35.51
C PHE A 114 17.81 -13.98 -35.73
N THR A 115 18.54 -13.99 -36.83
CA THR A 115 19.65 -14.92 -37.09
C THR A 115 20.94 -14.12 -37.12
N ASP A 116 21.99 -14.63 -36.50
CA ASP A 116 23.29 -13.97 -36.39
C ASP A 116 24.43 -14.96 -36.74
N GLU A 117 25.69 -14.56 -36.58
CA GLU A 117 26.84 -15.43 -36.91
C GLU A 117 26.91 -16.68 -36.03
N ALA A 118 26.28 -16.67 -34.85
CA ALA A 118 26.20 -17.82 -33.97
C ALA A 118 24.97 -18.70 -34.23
N HIS A 119 23.92 -18.15 -34.85
CA HIS A 119 22.63 -18.81 -35.03
C HIS A 119 22.07 -18.63 -36.45
N HIS A 120 22.12 -19.71 -37.23
CA HIS A 120 21.57 -19.75 -38.60
C HIS A 120 20.03 -19.88 -38.66
N THR A 121 19.36 -20.13 -37.53
CA THR A 121 17.90 -20.26 -37.45
C THR A 121 17.38 -19.41 -36.30
N TYR A 122 16.14 -18.92 -36.42
CA TYR A 122 15.52 -18.13 -35.36
C TYR A 122 15.48 -18.87 -34.01
N PHE A 123 15.61 -18.09 -32.93
CA PHE A 123 15.51 -18.48 -31.52
C PHE A 123 14.11 -18.89 -31.08
N ASP A 124 13.33 -19.56 -31.93
CA ASP A 124 11.98 -20.04 -31.59
C ASP A 124 11.61 -21.32 -32.37
N SER A 125 12.63 -21.99 -32.90
CA SER A 125 12.46 -23.18 -33.72
C SER A 125 12.18 -24.44 -32.90
N THR A 126 12.59 -24.48 -31.63
CA THR A 126 12.46 -25.62 -30.71
C THR A 126 12.39 -25.13 -29.27
N GLU A 127 11.92 -25.98 -28.34
CA GLU A 127 11.95 -25.69 -26.88
C GLU A 127 13.34 -25.34 -26.32
N TYR A 128 14.42 -25.72 -27.03
CA TYR A 128 15.81 -25.45 -26.63
C TYR A 128 16.40 -24.19 -27.27
N THR A 129 15.73 -23.62 -28.26
CA THR A 129 16.20 -22.41 -28.97
C THR A 129 15.39 -21.17 -28.59
N VAL A 130 14.25 -21.31 -27.88
CA VAL A 130 13.52 -20.19 -27.26
C VAL A 130 14.43 -19.44 -26.30
N GLY A 131 14.85 -18.22 -26.68
CA GLY A 131 15.85 -17.48 -25.92
C GLY A 131 15.68 -15.96 -25.88
N VAL A 132 15.07 -15.34 -26.90
CA VAL A 132 14.84 -13.90 -26.91
C VAL A 132 13.54 -13.60 -26.18
N PRO A 133 13.55 -12.84 -25.07
CA PRO A 133 12.35 -12.50 -24.33
C PRO A 133 11.47 -11.52 -25.12
N ASN A 134 10.17 -11.59 -24.90
CA ASN A 134 9.24 -10.57 -25.39
C ASN A 134 9.53 -9.23 -24.69
N VAL A 135 9.30 -8.14 -25.41
CA VAL A 135 9.45 -6.77 -24.92
C VAL A 135 8.10 -6.08 -25.02
N GLU A 136 7.71 -5.37 -23.97
CA GLU A 136 6.49 -4.58 -23.97
C GLU A 136 6.82 -3.14 -24.34
N VAL A 137 6.12 -2.60 -25.33
CA VAL A 137 6.34 -1.27 -25.90
C VAL A 137 5.05 -0.46 -25.84
N SER A 138 5.10 0.76 -25.33
CA SER A 138 3.92 1.63 -25.28
C SER A 138 3.92 2.58 -26.46
N THR A 139 2.76 2.69 -27.13
CA THR A 139 2.58 3.60 -28.27
C THR A 139 2.57 5.09 -27.87
N LEU A 140 2.71 5.39 -26.57
CA LEU A 140 2.82 6.75 -26.04
C LEU A 140 4.11 6.99 -25.24
N SER A 141 5.00 6.00 -25.15
CA SER A 141 6.28 6.12 -24.43
C SER A 141 7.44 6.00 -25.39
N SER A 142 7.97 7.15 -25.82
CA SER A 142 9.07 7.23 -26.78
C SER A 142 10.34 6.52 -26.33
N GLN A 143 10.59 6.39 -25.01
CA GLN A 143 11.74 5.63 -24.52
C GLN A 143 11.58 4.13 -24.75
N SER A 144 10.35 3.60 -24.66
CA SER A 144 10.08 2.17 -24.85
C SER A 144 10.14 1.72 -26.31
N GLU A 145 10.09 2.65 -27.26
CA GLU A 145 10.15 2.39 -28.72
C GLU A 145 11.52 1.90 -29.20
N TYR A 146 12.56 2.10 -28.39
CA TYR A 146 13.92 1.68 -28.67
C TYR A 146 14.26 0.38 -27.94
N ILE A 147 14.43 -0.70 -28.69
CA ILE A 147 14.65 -2.04 -28.17
C ILE A 147 16.10 -2.43 -28.42
N ASN A 148 16.92 -2.49 -27.36
CA ASN A 148 18.31 -2.89 -27.46
C ASN A 148 18.46 -4.41 -27.68
N LEU A 149 19.32 -4.78 -28.63
CA LEU A 149 19.63 -6.15 -29.01
C LEU A 149 21.10 -6.46 -28.73
N ASN A 150 21.35 -7.71 -28.31
CA ASN A 150 22.68 -8.23 -28.06
C ASN A 150 22.97 -9.40 -29.00
N THR A 151 23.18 -9.10 -30.28
CA THR A 151 23.45 -10.10 -31.34
C THR A 151 24.94 -10.45 -31.41
N THR A 152 25.27 -11.58 -32.03
CA THR A 152 26.65 -12.01 -32.28
C THR A 152 27.05 -11.78 -33.73
N GLY A 153 27.89 -10.78 -33.97
CA GLY A 153 28.35 -10.44 -35.33
C GLY A 153 27.22 -9.91 -36.21
N LEU A 154 27.26 -10.24 -37.51
CA LEU A 154 26.29 -9.77 -38.48
C LEU A 154 24.94 -10.50 -38.38
N VAL A 155 23.86 -9.71 -38.35
CA VAL A 155 22.49 -10.21 -38.45
C VAL A 155 22.14 -10.42 -39.93
N GLN A 156 21.63 -11.61 -40.25
CA GLN A 156 21.17 -11.93 -41.60
C GLN A 156 19.68 -11.68 -41.78
N ASN A 157 18.85 -12.27 -40.92
CA ASN A 157 17.39 -12.13 -40.96
C ASN A 157 16.90 -11.56 -39.64
N LEU A 158 15.92 -10.65 -39.71
CA LEU A 158 15.24 -10.05 -38.57
C LEU A 158 13.74 -10.16 -38.81
N ARG A 159 13.01 -10.64 -37.82
CA ARG A 159 11.54 -10.67 -37.82
C ARG A 159 11.03 -10.02 -36.53
N ILE A 160 10.10 -9.08 -36.70
CA ILE A 160 9.43 -8.38 -35.62
C ILE A 160 7.95 -8.72 -35.71
N GLU A 161 7.39 -9.24 -34.64
CA GLU A 161 6.00 -9.67 -34.58
C GLU A 161 5.31 -9.01 -33.39
N ILE A 162 4.14 -8.42 -33.63
CA ILE A 162 3.28 -7.95 -32.55
C ILE A 162 2.43 -9.13 -32.08
N VAL A 163 2.65 -9.58 -30.85
CA VAL A 163 1.98 -10.73 -30.26
C VAL A 163 1.05 -10.26 -29.13
N GLY A 164 0.09 -11.10 -28.76
CA GLY A 164 -0.84 -10.82 -27.67
C GLY A 164 -2.30 -10.82 -28.11
N ASP A 165 -3.18 -11.16 -27.18
CA ASP A 165 -4.61 -11.38 -27.45
C ASP A 165 -5.43 -10.07 -27.39
N GLU A 166 -4.88 -9.00 -26.78
CA GLU A 166 -5.56 -7.72 -26.52
C GLU A 166 -5.00 -6.55 -27.35
N VAL A 167 -4.73 -6.79 -28.64
CA VAL A 167 -4.20 -5.75 -29.53
C VAL A 167 -5.31 -5.04 -30.30
N SER A 168 -5.37 -3.71 -30.20
CA SER A 168 -6.33 -2.89 -30.96
C SER A 168 -5.74 -2.45 -32.30
N TYR A 169 -6.10 -3.18 -33.36
CA TYR A 169 -5.74 -2.86 -34.74
C TYR A 169 -6.69 -1.83 -35.40
N PRO A 170 -6.23 -1.06 -36.41
CA PRO A 170 -4.87 -1.05 -36.97
C PRO A 170 -3.90 -0.24 -36.09
N ILE A 171 -2.66 -0.74 -36.00
CA ILE A 171 -1.54 0.00 -35.37
C ILE A 171 -0.87 0.83 -36.46
N ARG A 172 -0.52 2.07 -36.11
CA ARG A 172 0.11 3.04 -37.01
C ARG A 172 1.57 3.20 -36.62
N LEU A 173 2.44 2.93 -37.58
CA LEU A 173 3.88 3.09 -37.49
C LEU A 173 4.30 4.23 -38.42
N ALA A 174 5.03 5.20 -37.89
CA ALA A 174 5.63 6.29 -38.66
C ALA A 174 6.89 5.82 -39.40
N GLY A 175 7.67 4.92 -38.79
CA GLY A 175 8.84 4.33 -39.43
C GLY A 175 9.49 3.21 -38.60
N LEU A 176 10.44 2.53 -39.24
CA LEU A 176 11.26 1.49 -38.63
C LEU A 176 12.74 1.76 -38.92
N SER A 177 13.56 1.73 -37.88
CA SER A 177 15.01 1.91 -38.04
C SER A 177 15.83 0.97 -37.17
N LEU A 178 17.00 0.57 -37.68
CA LEU A 178 18.02 -0.16 -36.95
C LEU A 178 19.11 0.80 -36.51
N ASN A 179 19.76 0.49 -35.38
CA ASN A 179 20.90 1.27 -34.87
C ASN A 179 20.55 2.77 -34.73
N ALA A 180 19.33 3.03 -34.26
CA ALA A 180 18.84 4.39 -34.04
C ALA A 180 19.56 5.01 -32.83
N HIS A 181 19.91 6.29 -32.96
CA HIS A 181 20.44 7.05 -31.86
C HIS A 181 19.32 7.35 -30.85
N HIS A 182 19.47 6.92 -29.60
CA HIS A 182 18.50 7.25 -28.54
C HIS A 182 18.49 8.76 -28.27
N PRO A 183 17.33 9.41 -28.17
CA PRO A 183 17.26 10.82 -27.83
C PRO A 183 17.64 11.06 -26.37
N PHE A 184 18.23 12.22 -26.08
CA PHE A 184 18.46 12.65 -24.71
C PHE A 184 17.13 13.08 -24.09
N ASP A 185 16.73 12.46 -22.98
CA ASP A 185 15.50 12.81 -22.28
C ASP A 185 15.76 13.11 -20.80
N PHE A 186 15.54 14.37 -20.41
CA PHE A 186 15.69 14.79 -19.01
C PHE A 186 14.37 14.58 -18.26
N ASN A 187 14.30 13.49 -17.51
CA ASN A 187 13.11 13.16 -16.74
C ASN A 187 13.09 13.94 -15.41
N THR A 188 12.25 14.98 -15.38
CA THR A 188 12.13 15.87 -14.21
C THR A 188 11.59 15.14 -12.98
N THR A 189 10.70 14.16 -13.18
CA THR A 189 10.09 13.37 -12.10
C THR A 189 11.13 12.47 -11.45
N ARG A 190 11.91 11.74 -12.25
CA ARG A 190 13.03 10.90 -11.80
C ARG A 190 14.07 11.73 -11.07
N PHE A 191 14.49 12.86 -11.64
CA PHE A 191 15.41 13.80 -11.00
C PHE A 191 14.90 14.27 -9.62
N ALA A 192 13.64 14.69 -9.52
CA ALA A 192 13.05 15.15 -8.26
C ALA A 192 12.97 14.02 -7.22
N PHE A 193 12.63 12.81 -7.64
CA PHE A 193 12.58 11.62 -6.80
C PHE A 193 13.98 11.22 -6.28
N THR A 194 14.98 11.17 -7.16
CA THR A 194 16.38 10.92 -6.80
C THR A 194 16.90 11.97 -5.83
N LEU A 195 16.63 13.26 -6.08
CA LEU A 195 16.99 14.35 -5.17
C LEU A 195 16.31 14.18 -3.80
N GLY A 196 15.04 13.76 -3.78
CA GLY A 196 14.29 13.43 -2.56
C GLY A 196 14.96 12.32 -1.75
N ILE A 197 15.32 11.20 -2.39
CA ILE A 197 16.05 10.09 -1.75
C ILE A 197 17.39 10.56 -1.18
N LEU A 198 18.16 11.32 -1.95
CA LEU A 198 19.43 11.88 -1.52
C LEU A 198 19.27 12.84 -0.33
N ALA A 199 18.21 13.66 -0.33
CA ALA A 199 17.88 14.56 0.76
C ALA A 199 17.50 13.80 2.04
N LEU A 200 16.72 12.70 1.93
CA LEU A 200 16.38 11.83 3.05
C LEU A 200 17.63 11.13 3.61
N ALA A 201 18.48 10.57 2.75
CA ALA A 201 19.74 9.95 3.15
C ALA A 201 20.66 10.96 3.87
N PHE A 202 20.74 12.19 3.37
CA PHE A 202 21.47 13.28 4.01
C PHE A 202 20.86 13.69 5.36
N ALA A 203 19.53 13.78 5.45
CA ALA A 203 18.82 14.17 6.66
C ALA A 203 18.96 13.14 7.78
N PHE A 204 18.90 11.84 7.46
CA PHE A 204 18.96 10.75 8.43
C PHE A 204 20.37 10.18 8.68
N ARG A 205 21.41 10.72 8.05
CA ARG A 205 22.80 10.29 8.34
C ARG A 205 23.14 10.43 9.85
N PRO A 206 23.94 9.53 10.44
CA PRO A 206 24.24 9.53 11.88
C PRO A 206 24.81 10.85 12.46
N GLY A 207 25.44 11.69 11.62
CA GLY A 207 25.95 13.00 12.01
C GLY A 207 24.94 14.16 11.95
N SER A 208 23.68 13.90 11.59
CA SER A 208 22.67 14.93 11.36
C SER A 208 22.24 15.65 12.64
N VAL A 209 21.82 16.92 12.49
CA VAL A 209 21.35 17.77 13.59
C VAL A 209 20.06 17.23 14.20
N ILE A 210 19.23 16.53 13.42
CA ILE A 210 17.94 15.98 13.90
C ILE A 210 18.12 15.00 15.07
N TYR A 211 19.25 14.28 15.14
CA TYR A 211 19.55 13.37 16.26
C TYR A 211 20.01 14.10 17.53
N ARG A 212 20.38 15.38 17.44
CA ARG A 212 20.79 16.21 18.58
C ARG A 212 19.61 16.97 19.19
N ILE A 213 18.48 17.03 18.49
CA ILE A 213 17.27 17.71 18.96
C ILE A 213 16.48 16.72 19.82
N GLY A 214 16.55 16.86 21.14
CA GLY A 214 15.69 16.12 22.07
C GLY A 214 14.24 16.56 21.91
N ILE A 215 13.30 15.63 21.73
CA ILE A 215 11.89 16.00 21.55
C ILE A 215 11.33 16.68 22.80
N VAL A 216 11.74 16.24 23.98
CA VAL A 216 11.31 16.80 25.28
C VAL A 216 11.94 18.17 25.52
N ASP A 217 13.23 18.34 25.19
CA ASP A 217 13.99 19.56 25.46
C ASP A 217 13.61 20.71 24.50
N ALA A 218 13.25 20.39 23.25
CA ALA A 218 12.87 21.36 22.22
C ALA A 218 11.44 21.12 21.72
N PRO A 219 10.40 21.32 22.55
CA PRO A 219 9.04 20.86 22.25
C PRO A 219 8.40 21.61 21.08
N ARG A 220 8.64 22.92 20.92
CA ARG A 220 8.06 23.69 19.80
C ARG A 220 8.70 23.31 18.47
N ARG A 221 10.02 23.22 18.42
CA ARG A 221 10.78 22.88 17.20
C ARG A 221 10.51 21.44 16.77
N SER A 222 10.59 20.48 17.69
CA SER A 222 10.29 19.07 17.37
C SER A 222 8.87 18.90 16.86
N LYS A 223 7.87 19.51 17.50
CA LYS A 223 6.48 19.44 17.03
C LYS A 223 6.28 20.03 15.64
N ALA A 224 6.87 21.18 15.35
CA ALA A 224 6.76 21.79 14.02
C ALA A 224 7.32 20.86 12.92
N VAL A 225 8.47 20.23 13.17
CA VAL A 225 9.05 19.27 12.20
C VAL A 225 8.22 18.00 12.10
N ILE A 226 7.71 17.46 13.21
CA ILE A 226 6.84 16.27 13.19
C ILE A 226 5.56 16.56 12.39
N ILE A 227 4.92 17.71 12.62
CA ILE A 227 3.72 18.11 11.87
C ILE A 227 4.04 18.26 10.38
N ALA A 228 5.16 18.89 10.03
CA ALA A 228 5.57 19.02 8.64
C ALA A 228 5.84 17.65 7.98
N ALA A 229 6.50 16.73 8.69
CA ALA A 229 6.76 15.38 8.21
C ALA A 229 5.46 14.58 8.01
N VAL A 230 4.53 14.67 8.96
CA VAL A 230 3.21 14.02 8.85
C VAL A 230 2.40 14.63 7.71
N ALA A 231 2.42 15.96 7.54
CA ALA A 231 1.73 16.60 6.41
C ALA A 231 2.28 16.13 5.06
N LEU A 232 3.62 16.01 4.95
CA LEU A 232 4.26 15.45 3.76
C LEU A 232 3.85 13.98 3.53
N GLU A 233 3.87 13.15 4.58
CA GLU A 233 3.44 11.75 4.54
C GLU A 233 1.97 11.63 4.08
N MET A 234 1.07 12.47 4.60
CA MET A 234 -0.32 12.54 4.17
C MET A 234 -0.47 12.94 2.70
N CYS A 235 0.31 13.91 2.22
CA CYS A 235 0.31 14.31 0.81
C CYS A 235 0.79 13.16 -0.09
N LEU A 236 1.85 12.45 0.31
CA LEU A 236 2.39 11.31 -0.45
C LEU A 236 1.39 10.16 -0.52
N LEU A 237 0.76 9.79 0.60
CA LEU A 237 -0.24 8.73 0.65
C LEU A 237 -1.50 9.07 -0.14
N SER A 238 -1.95 10.34 -0.10
CA SER A 238 -3.07 10.80 -0.92
C SER A 238 -2.72 10.75 -2.40
N SER A 239 -1.54 11.25 -2.77
CA SER A 239 -1.06 11.20 -4.17
C SER A 239 -0.94 9.77 -4.66
N TYR A 240 -0.48 8.84 -3.82
CA TYR A 240 -0.38 7.43 -4.15
C TYR A 240 -1.74 6.78 -4.44
N LEU A 241 -2.78 7.08 -3.65
CA LEU A 241 -4.13 6.58 -3.92
C LEU A 241 -4.69 7.13 -5.24
N PHE A 242 -4.52 8.43 -5.50
CA PHE A 242 -5.03 9.05 -6.73
C PHE A 242 -4.22 8.67 -7.97
N LEU A 243 -2.93 8.37 -7.84
CA LEU A 243 -2.13 7.75 -8.90
C LEU A 243 -2.64 6.33 -9.23
N GLY A 244 -3.19 5.65 -8.22
CA GLY A 244 -3.19 4.20 -8.16
C GLY A 244 -4.28 3.45 -8.91
N SER A 245 -5.49 3.98 -9.06
CA SER A 245 -6.59 3.13 -9.55
C SER A 245 -7.76 3.90 -10.16
N ASN A 246 -8.45 3.25 -11.10
CA ASN A 246 -9.83 3.61 -11.45
C ASN A 246 -10.83 3.28 -10.32
N LEU A 247 -10.41 2.53 -9.30
CA LEU A 247 -11.19 2.18 -8.11
C LEU A 247 -11.46 3.36 -7.16
N VAL A 248 -11.02 4.57 -7.49
CA VAL A 248 -11.26 5.75 -6.65
C VAL A 248 -12.73 6.18 -6.67
N GLY A 249 -13.45 5.94 -7.78
CA GLY A 249 -14.87 6.27 -7.93
C GLY A 249 -15.17 7.77 -7.92
N VAL A 250 -14.18 8.58 -8.33
CA VAL A 250 -14.26 10.04 -8.41
C VAL A 250 -13.72 10.50 -9.76
N ALA A 251 -14.45 11.39 -10.43
CA ALA A 251 -14.07 11.97 -11.71
C ALA A 251 -14.09 13.50 -11.68
N THR A 252 -13.14 14.09 -12.41
CA THR A 252 -13.04 15.53 -12.70
C THR A 252 -12.68 15.69 -14.19
N LYS A 253 -12.68 16.94 -14.68
CA LYS A 253 -12.25 17.24 -16.06
C LYS A 253 -10.90 16.63 -16.43
N ASP A 254 -9.96 16.59 -15.48
CA ASP A 254 -8.57 16.18 -15.71
C ASP A 254 -8.20 14.84 -15.01
N TYR A 255 -9.16 14.18 -14.36
CA TYR A 255 -8.92 12.93 -13.62
C TYR A 255 -10.10 11.97 -13.78
N ASN A 256 -9.87 10.75 -14.27
CA ASN A 256 -10.93 9.83 -14.70
C ASN A 256 -11.96 10.53 -15.60
N SER A 257 -11.47 11.36 -16.54
CA SER A 257 -12.29 12.26 -17.35
C SER A 257 -13.34 11.52 -18.20
N GLY A 258 -13.09 10.25 -18.55
CA GLY A 258 -14.08 9.40 -19.22
C GLY A 258 -15.35 9.12 -18.41
N SER A 259 -15.30 9.27 -17.08
CA SER A 259 -16.45 9.14 -16.18
C SER A 259 -16.94 10.50 -15.65
N TRP A 260 -16.40 11.60 -16.17
CA TRP A 260 -16.78 12.95 -15.77
C TRP A 260 -18.07 13.39 -16.47
N ASP A 261 -19.00 13.99 -15.71
CA ASP A 261 -20.33 14.37 -16.23
C ASP A 261 -20.34 15.64 -17.10
N GLY A 262 -19.19 16.29 -17.29
CA GLY A 262 -19.04 17.49 -18.12
C GLY A 262 -19.42 18.81 -17.45
N VAL A 263 -20.00 18.79 -16.24
CA VAL A 263 -20.63 19.96 -15.61
C VAL A 263 -20.17 20.17 -14.17
N SER A 264 -20.06 19.09 -13.40
CA SER A 264 -19.70 19.13 -11.99
C SER A 264 -18.22 19.42 -11.80
N LEU A 265 -17.86 20.09 -10.69
CA LEU A 265 -16.44 20.22 -10.32
C LEU A 265 -15.82 18.85 -10.05
N VAL A 266 -16.61 17.97 -9.41
CA VAL A 266 -16.28 16.59 -9.08
C VAL A 266 -17.59 15.80 -9.10
N ASN A 267 -17.64 14.65 -9.79
CA ASN A 267 -18.73 13.68 -9.66
C ASN A 267 -18.18 12.33 -9.16
N VAL A 268 -19.07 11.49 -8.66
CA VAL A 268 -18.77 10.13 -8.22
C VAL A 268 -19.38 9.12 -9.19
N PHE A 269 -18.75 7.96 -9.32
CA PHE A 269 -19.23 6.87 -10.17
C PHE A 269 -18.91 5.52 -9.53
N GLU A 270 -19.62 4.50 -9.97
CA GLU A 270 -19.52 3.15 -9.43
C GLU A 270 -18.23 2.45 -9.87
N VAL A 271 -17.61 1.71 -8.94
CA VAL A 271 -16.31 1.05 -9.14
C VAL A 271 -16.27 -0.32 -8.46
N GLY A 272 -15.54 -1.27 -9.06
CA GLY A 272 -15.29 -2.60 -8.50
C GLY A 272 -16.31 -3.69 -8.86
N GLY A 273 -17.28 -3.39 -9.73
CA GLY A 273 -18.35 -4.31 -10.14
C GLY A 273 -19.41 -4.56 -9.07
N ASP A 274 -20.38 -5.43 -9.39
CA ASP A 274 -21.56 -5.69 -8.55
C ASP A 274 -21.18 -6.27 -7.17
N ASN A 275 -20.13 -7.09 -7.14
CA ASN A 275 -19.59 -7.70 -5.92
C ASN A 275 -18.79 -6.72 -5.04
N ALA A 276 -18.80 -5.41 -5.33
CA ALA A 276 -18.15 -4.38 -4.52
C ALA A 276 -19.11 -3.34 -3.90
N GLN A 277 -20.42 -3.45 -4.15
CA GLN A 277 -21.42 -2.45 -3.73
C GLN A 277 -22.11 -2.74 -2.40
N GLN A 278 -21.71 -3.77 -1.64
CA GLN A 278 -22.45 -4.25 -0.47
C GLN A 278 -22.77 -3.15 0.54
N TYR A 279 -21.82 -2.27 0.87
CA TYR A 279 -22.07 -1.17 1.79
C TYR A 279 -22.97 -0.07 1.22
N ALA A 280 -22.94 0.16 -0.09
CA ALA A 280 -23.82 1.10 -0.76
C ALA A 280 -25.26 0.56 -0.77
N GLU A 281 -25.45 -0.71 -1.13
CA GLU A 281 -26.77 -1.36 -1.11
C GLU A 281 -27.35 -1.44 0.31
N LEU A 282 -26.53 -1.72 1.32
CA LEU A 282 -26.99 -1.68 2.71
C LEU A 282 -27.42 -0.26 3.13
N ALA A 283 -26.74 0.78 2.65
CA ALA A 283 -27.14 2.16 2.94
C ALA A 283 -28.49 2.52 2.32
N LYS A 284 -28.75 2.07 1.08
CA LYS A 284 -30.04 2.24 0.40
C LYS A 284 -31.16 1.54 1.17
N ALA A 285 -30.97 0.26 1.50
CA ALA A 285 -31.93 -0.50 2.29
C ALA A 285 -32.24 0.17 3.65
N MET A 286 -31.21 0.62 4.36
CA MET A 286 -31.37 1.35 5.63
C MET A 286 -32.13 2.67 5.48
N ALA A 287 -31.96 3.38 4.36
CA ALA A 287 -32.72 4.59 4.08
C ALA A 287 -34.22 4.30 3.90
N HIS A 288 -34.58 3.11 3.42
CA HIS A 288 -35.96 2.60 3.34
C HIS A 288 -36.44 1.89 4.61
N GLY A 289 -35.64 1.87 5.69
CA GLY A 289 -36.00 1.25 6.96
C GLY A 289 -35.84 -0.27 6.99
N GLN A 290 -35.14 -0.85 6.02
CA GLN A 290 -34.84 -2.29 5.94
C GLN A 290 -33.39 -2.58 6.37
N LEU A 291 -33.13 -3.83 6.78
CA LEU A 291 -31.80 -4.30 7.20
C LEU A 291 -31.24 -5.43 6.32
N TYR A 292 -32.00 -5.83 5.30
CA TYR A 292 -31.62 -6.75 4.22
C TYR A 292 -31.53 -5.96 2.91
N LEU A 293 -30.78 -6.47 1.94
CA LEU A 293 -30.61 -5.84 0.63
C LEU A 293 -31.90 -5.90 -0.18
N GLU A 294 -32.11 -4.90 -1.04
CA GLU A 294 -33.30 -4.83 -1.91
C GLU A 294 -33.30 -5.88 -3.02
N GLU A 295 -32.12 -6.38 -3.41
CA GLU A 295 -31.97 -7.45 -4.39
C GLU A 295 -32.61 -8.76 -3.89
N GLU A 296 -33.52 -9.32 -4.68
CA GLU A 296 -34.20 -10.57 -4.35
C GLU A 296 -33.36 -11.79 -4.79
N PRO A 297 -33.11 -12.77 -3.90
CA PRO A 297 -32.45 -14.01 -4.29
C PRO A 297 -33.23 -14.78 -5.36
N PRO A 298 -32.58 -15.35 -6.38
CA PRO A 298 -33.29 -16.08 -7.43
C PRO A 298 -33.98 -17.32 -6.88
N GLN A 299 -35.10 -17.72 -7.49
CA GLN A 299 -35.95 -18.79 -6.96
C GLN A 299 -35.20 -20.11 -6.82
N TRP A 300 -34.29 -20.41 -7.76
CA TRP A 300 -33.48 -21.62 -7.71
C TRP A 300 -32.62 -21.66 -6.44
N LEU A 301 -32.07 -20.54 -5.98
CA LEU A 301 -31.26 -20.46 -4.76
C LEU A 301 -32.12 -20.64 -3.51
N GLN A 302 -33.36 -20.15 -3.55
CA GLN A 302 -34.33 -20.34 -2.47
C GLN A 302 -34.76 -21.80 -2.33
N ASP A 303 -34.87 -22.50 -3.46
CA ASP A 303 -35.27 -23.91 -3.51
C ASP A 303 -34.10 -24.88 -3.23
N MET A 304 -32.86 -24.40 -3.20
CA MET A 304 -31.69 -25.23 -2.90
C MET A 304 -31.75 -25.79 -1.48
N SER A 305 -31.47 -27.08 -1.34
CA SER A 305 -31.34 -27.73 -0.03
C SER A 305 -30.08 -27.30 0.73
N ASP A 306 -29.00 -26.97 0.01
CA ASP A 306 -27.75 -26.46 0.58
C ASP A 306 -27.26 -25.27 -0.28
N PRO A 307 -27.74 -24.04 0.00
CA PRO A 307 -27.37 -22.85 -0.77
C PRO A 307 -25.92 -22.40 -0.51
N TYR A 308 -25.22 -22.98 0.47
CA TYR A 308 -23.88 -22.54 0.86
C TYR A 308 -22.77 -23.26 0.08
N ASP A 309 -23.07 -24.40 -0.54
CA ASP A 309 -22.12 -25.09 -1.42
C ASP A 309 -21.88 -24.27 -2.71
N LYS A 310 -20.61 -23.93 -2.98
CA LYS A 310 -20.25 -23.12 -4.14
C LYS A 310 -20.39 -23.89 -5.46
N GLY A 311 -20.05 -25.18 -5.48
CA GLY A 311 -20.15 -26.01 -6.68
C GLY A 311 -21.60 -26.17 -7.13
N ALA A 312 -22.49 -26.47 -6.20
CA ALA A 312 -23.92 -26.60 -6.46
C ALA A 312 -24.53 -25.28 -6.98
N ARG A 313 -24.11 -24.13 -6.41
CA ARG A 313 -24.54 -22.81 -6.92
C ARG A 313 -24.02 -22.54 -8.33
N ASP A 314 -22.77 -22.90 -8.63
CA ASP A 314 -22.18 -22.71 -9.96
C ASP A 314 -22.87 -23.55 -11.03
N GLU A 315 -23.27 -24.78 -10.69
CA GLU A 315 -24.06 -25.63 -11.58
C GLU A 315 -25.46 -25.06 -11.79
N ALA A 316 -26.16 -24.69 -10.72
CA ALA A 316 -27.50 -24.12 -10.80
C ALA A 316 -27.54 -22.81 -11.60
N GLN A 317 -26.60 -21.89 -11.34
CA GLN A 317 -26.49 -20.62 -12.10
C GLN A 317 -26.22 -20.87 -13.59
N LYS A 318 -25.40 -21.87 -13.94
CA LYS A 318 -25.16 -22.24 -15.35
C LYS A 318 -26.41 -22.81 -16.02
N GLU A 319 -27.21 -23.57 -15.28
CA GLU A 319 -28.45 -24.17 -15.81
C GLU A 319 -29.57 -23.15 -15.98
N THR A 320 -29.72 -22.22 -15.05
CA THR A 320 -30.81 -21.22 -15.07
C THR A 320 -30.45 -19.95 -15.84
N GLY A 321 -29.17 -19.59 -15.88
CA GLY A 321 -28.69 -18.32 -16.42
C GLY A 321 -28.96 -17.11 -15.51
N GLU A 322 -29.55 -17.31 -14.32
CA GLU A 322 -29.83 -16.26 -13.34
C GLU A 322 -28.70 -16.16 -12.32
N GLU A 323 -28.10 -14.98 -12.20
CA GLU A 323 -27.00 -14.73 -11.26
C GLU A 323 -27.47 -14.61 -9.80
N TYR A 324 -26.54 -14.76 -8.87
CA TYR A 324 -26.77 -14.55 -7.44
C TYR A 324 -25.68 -13.63 -6.88
N LEU A 325 -25.97 -12.93 -5.77
CA LEU A 325 -24.97 -12.05 -5.15
C LEU A 325 -23.89 -12.86 -4.40
N PHE A 326 -22.61 -12.60 -4.74
CA PHE A 326 -21.47 -13.22 -4.07
C PHE A 326 -21.01 -12.41 -2.85
N ASP A 327 -20.47 -13.11 -1.85
CA ASP A 327 -19.93 -12.52 -0.60
C ASP A 327 -20.94 -11.69 0.21
N VAL A 328 -22.19 -12.12 0.18
CA VAL A 328 -23.29 -11.66 1.05
C VAL A 328 -23.80 -12.83 1.90
N ALA A 329 -24.44 -12.53 3.03
CA ALA A 329 -25.11 -13.54 3.85
C ALA A 329 -26.52 -13.82 3.31
N TYR A 330 -26.80 -15.06 2.95
CA TYR A 330 -28.15 -15.50 2.56
C TYR A 330 -28.86 -16.17 3.74
N TYR A 331 -29.93 -15.55 4.23
CA TYR A 331 -30.67 -16.05 5.40
C TYR A 331 -32.16 -15.77 5.24
N ASP A 332 -33.00 -16.79 5.49
CA ASP A 332 -34.46 -16.69 5.47
C ASP A 332 -35.02 -15.98 4.22
N GLY A 333 -34.52 -16.36 3.04
CA GLY A 333 -34.97 -15.82 1.75
C GLY A 333 -34.45 -14.44 1.39
N HIS A 334 -33.54 -13.84 2.16
CA HIS A 334 -33.03 -12.50 1.93
C HIS A 334 -31.49 -12.43 1.93
N TYR A 335 -30.94 -11.43 1.25
CA TYR A 335 -29.52 -11.10 1.31
C TYR A 335 -29.22 -10.06 2.40
N TYR A 336 -28.13 -10.27 3.14
CA TYR A 336 -27.65 -9.40 4.20
C TYR A 336 -26.16 -9.12 4.03
N VAL A 337 -25.74 -7.93 4.44
CA VAL A 337 -24.32 -7.60 4.54
C VAL A 337 -23.79 -8.07 5.90
N TYR A 338 -22.95 -9.10 5.90
CA TYR A 338 -22.38 -9.65 7.13
C TYR A 338 -21.18 -8.85 7.65
N PHE A 339 -20.64 -7.92 6.85
CA PHE A 339 -19.58 -7.03 7.25
C PHE A 339 -20.02 -6.06 8.38
N GLY A 340 -19.02 -5.46 9.04
CA GLY A 340 -19.26 -4.51 10.11
C GLY A 340 -20.10 -3.31 9.65
N VAL A 341 -21.05 -2.87 10.47
CA VAL A 341 -22.02 -1.81 10.12
C VAL A 341 -21.45 -0.39 10.24
N VAL A 342 -20.35 -0.19 10.96
CA VAL A 342 -19.82 1.14 11.27
C VAL A 342 -19.39 1.93 10.02
N PRO A 343 -18.72 1.35 9.00
CA PRO A 343 -18.46 2.02 7.73
C PRO A 343 -19.73 2.62 7.09
N VAL A 344 -20.85 1.90 7.12
CA VAL A 344 -22.13 2.36 6.57
C VAL A 344 -22.66 3.56 7.34
N LEU A 345 -22.69 3.46 8.67
CA LEU A 345 -23.21 4.53 9.54
C LEU A 345 -22.36 5.80 9.50
N LEU A 346 -21.06 5.68 9.28
CA LEU A 346 -20.14 6.83 9.24
C LEU A 346 -20.07 7.51 7.88
N PHE A 347 -20.11 6.74 6.80
CA PHE A 347 -19.87 7.24 5.45
C PHE A 347 -21.04 7.05 4.50
N TYR A 348 -21.45 5.80 4.24
CA TYR A 348 -22.38 5.49 3.16
C TYR A 348 -23.79 6.05 3.41
N LEU A 349 -24.38 5.76 4.56
CA LEU A 349 -25.75 6.18 4.86
C LEU A 349 -25.88 7.71 4.94
N PRO A 350 -25.02 8.45 5.68
CA PRO A 350 -25.08 9.91 5.68
C PRO A 350 -24.87 10.52 4.29
N PHE A 351 -23.95 9.96 3.49
CA PHE A 351 -23.69 10.45 2.14
C PHE A 351 -24.89 10.21 1.22
N TYR A 352 -25.43 9.00 1.20
CA TYR A 352 -26.59 8.64 0.39
C TYR A 352 -27.82 9.49 0.74
N LEU A 353 -28.10 9.71 2.03
CA LEU A 353 -29.21 10.57 2.47
C LEU A 353 -29.04 12.05 2.05
N LEU A 354 -27.81 12.52 1.84
CA LEU A 354 -27.51 13.89 1.44
C LEU A 354 -27.46 14.09 -0.09
N THR A 355 -26.99 13.08 -0.83
CA THR A 355 -26.67 13.22 -2.27
C THR A 355 -27.52 12.33 -3.18
N GLY A 356 -28.11 11.25 -2.65
CA GLY A 356 -28.74 10.19 -3.43
C GLY A 356 -27.75 9.28 -4.18
N ALA A 357 -26.44 9.50 -4.04
CA ALA A 357 -25.39 8.76 -4.75
C ALA A 357 -24.64 7.78 -3.85
N ASN A 358 -23.98 6.78 -4.45
CA ASN A 358 -23.12 5.84 -3.74
C ASN A 358 -21.85 6.55 -3.22
N PHE A 359 -21.44 6.24 -1.99
CA PHE A 359 -20.24 6.82 -1.41
C PHE A 359 -18.97 6.23 -2.05
N PRO A 360 -18.00 7.05 -2.50
CA PRO A 360 -16.75 6.55 -3.09
C PRO A 360 -15.86 5.92 -2.02
N THR A 361 -15.87 4.58 -1.95
CA THR A 361 -15.17 3.77 -0.94
C THR A 361 -13.72 4.18 -0.73
N ALA A 362 -12.99 4.47 -1.80
CA ALA A 362 -11.58 4.82 -1.73
C ALA A 362 -11.32 6.11 -0.95
N ILE A 363 -12.25 7.08 -1.01
CA ILE A 363 -12.17 8.29 -0.20
C ILE A 363 -12.34 7.95 1.28
N GLY A 364 -13.22 7.01 1.62
CA GLY A 364 -13.35 6.48 2.98
C GLY A 364 -12.06 5.81 3.46
N VAL A 365 -11.43 4.98 2.61
CA VAL A 365 -10.15 4.33 2.91
C VAL A 365 -9.07 5.38 3.13
N LEU A 366 -8.98 6.40 2.26
CA LEU A 366 -8.02 7.50 2.40
C LEU A 366 -8.21 8.22 3.73
N VAL A 367 -9.43 8.66 4.04
CA VAL A 367 -9.75 9.36 5.30
C VAL A 367 -9.38 8.50 6.51
N ALA A 368 -9.69 7.20 6.48
CA ALA A 368 -9.35 6.26 7.55
C ALA A 368 -7.84 6.08 7.70
N VAL A 369 -7.09 5.92 6.61
CA VAL A 369 -5.62 5.80 6.63
C VAL A 369 -4.98 7.11 7.12
N LEU A 370 -5.43 8.28 6.65
CA LEU A 370 -4.94 9.57 7.12
C LEU A 370 -5.22 9.76 8.63
N ALA A 371 -6.42 9.38 9.09
CA ALA A 371 -6.75 9.38 10.51
C ALA A 371 -5.84 8.42 11.30
N PHE A 372 -5.53 7.24 10.76
CA PHE A 372 -4.57 6.30 11.35
C PHE A 372 -3.16 6.89 11.45
N VAL A 373 -2.62 7.53 10.39
CA VAL A 373 -1.30 8.17 10.40
C VAL A 373 -1.22 9.28 11.45
N LEU A 374 -2.24 10.16 11.49
CA LEU A 374 -2.36 11.21 12.50
C LEU A 374 -2.41 10.63 13.91
N GLY A 375 -3.20 9.57 14.11
CA GLY A 375 -3.29 8.84 15.35
C GLY A 375 -1.94 8.25 15.76
N CYS A 376 -1.24 7.60 14.82
CA CYS A 376 0.05 6.94 15.05
C CYS A 376 1.10 7.94 15.48
N SER A 377 1.22 9.07 14.77
CA SER A 377 2.14 10.14 15.15
C SER A 377 1.75 10.77 16.49
N ALA A 378 0.47 11.04 16.74
CA ALA A 378 0.02 11.59 18.01
C ALA A 378 0.26 10.65 19.20
N LEU A 379 0.02 9.34 19.01
CA LEU A 379 0.26 8.30 19.99
C LEU A 379 1.75 8.12 20.26
N LEU A 380 2.56 8.06 19.20
CA LEU A 380 4.01 7.94 19.29
C LEU A 380 4.63 9.15 20.00
N ASP A 381 4.24 10.38 19.64
CA ASP A 381 4.70 11.61 20.29
C ASP A 381 4.39 11.58 21.79
N ARG A 382 3.19 11.11 22.14
CA ARG A 382 2.78 10.96 23.54
C ARG A 382 3.59 9.92 24.29
N PHE A 383 3.80 8.74 23.71
CA PHE A 383 4.62 7.70 24.33
C PHE A 383 6.06 8.16 24.50
N ALA A 384 6.64 8.74 23.44
CA ALA A 384 8.02 9.19 23.42
C ALA A 384 8.28 10.29 24.47
N ARG A 385 7.37 11.27 24.62
CA ARG A 385 7.53 12.37 25.58
C ARG A 385 7.22 11.98 27.03
N TYR A 386 6.25 11.09 27.24
CA TYR A 386 5.78 10.77 28.60
C TYR A 386 6.61 9.68 29.27
N HIS A 387 7.07 8.69 28.50
CA HIS A 387 7.70 7.49 29.06
C HIS A 387 9.21 7.44 28.88
N PHE A 388 9.78 8.28 28.01
CA PHE A 388 11.20 8.29 27.70
C PHE A 388 11.76 9.69 27.86
N LYS A 389 12.97 9.80 28.42
CA LYS A 389 13.62 11.10 28.65
C LYS A 389 14.53 11.52 27.50
N ARG A 390 15.05 10.56 26.72
CA ARG A 390 16.16 10.77 25.77
C ARG A 390 15.82 10.36 24.35
N VAL A 391 14.64 10.71 23.84
CA VAL A 391 14.29 10.47 22.43
C VAL A 391 14.67 11.69 21.60
N SER A 392 15.48 11.47 20.56
CA SER A 392 15.80 12.51 19.58
C SER A 392 14.76 12.58 18.47
N LEU A 393 14.62 13.76 17.84
CA LEU A 393 13.74 13.97 16.70
C LEU A 393 14.09 13.03 15.54
N GLY A 394 15.39 12.82 15.27
CA GLY A 394 15.84 11.89 14.24
C GLY A 394 15.40 10.45 14.49
N LEU A 395 15.56 9.95 15.72
CA LEU A 395 15.11 8.59 16.07
C LEU A 395 13.58 8.46 15.98
N TYR A 396 12.85 9.49 16.42
CA TYR A 396 11.39 9.54 16.32
C TYR A 396 10.93 9.42 14.86
N LEU A 397 11.45 10.29 13.98
CA LEU A 397 11.07 10.32 12.57
C LEU A 397 11.48 9.01 11.86
N LEU A 398 12.68 8.50 12.15
CA LEU A 398 13.19 7.26 11.57
C LEU A 398 12.30 6.06 11.91
N LEU A 399 11.73 6.02 13.11
CA LEU A 399 10.85 4.95 13.56
C LEU A 399 9.37 5.16 13.19
N GLN A 400 8.94 6.40 12.95
CA GLN A 400 7.59 6.68 12.45
C GLN A 400 7.41 6.13 11.03
N ILE A 401 8.42 6.29 10.16
CA ILE A 401 8.37 5.85 8.76
C ILE A 401 7.95 4.36 8.64
N PRO A 402 8.67 3.39 9.22
CA PRO A 402 8.29 1.98 9.10
C PRO A 402 7.02 1.64 9.88
N LEU A 403 6.68 2.38 10.95
CA LEU A 403 5.44 2.17 11.70
C LEU A 403 4.20 2.40 10.83
N VAL A 404 4.26 3.34 9.89
CA VAL A 404 3.20 3.64 8.94
C VAL A 404 3.42 2.88 7.63
N MET A 405 4.54 3.10 6.96
CA MET A 405 4.75 2.62 5.58
C MET A 405 4.88 1.10 5.48
N CYS A 406 5.34 0.41 6.53
CA CYS A 406 5.56 -1.04 6.50
C CYS A 406 4.45 -1.84 7.18
N CYS A 407 3.37 -1.21 7.65
CA CYS A 407 2.33 -1.91 8.42
C CYS A 407 1.21 -2.50 7.57
N GLY A 408 1.24 -2.38 6.24
CA GLY A 408 0.22 -2.91 5.32
C GLY A 408 -0.76 -1.87 4.77
N VAL A 409 -0.80 -0.65 5.32
CA VAL A 409 -1.72 0.41 4.85
C VAL A 409 -1.45 0.89 3.42
N LEU A 410 -0.22 0.77 2.92
CA LEU A 410 0.08 1.06 1.51
C LEU A 410 -0.67 0.11 0.58
N TYR A 411 -0.81 -1.16 0.96
CA TYR A 411 -1.59 -2.12 0.19
C TYR A 411 -3.10 -1.77 0.24
N LEU A 412 -3.60 -1.29 1.38
CA LEU A 412 -5.00 -0.83 1.48
C LEU A 412 -5.28 0.40 0.60
N LEU A 413 -4.29 1.29 0.42
CA LEU A 413 -4.40 2.43 -0.51
C LEU A 413 -4.24 2.01 -1.97
N LYS A 414 -3.45 0.96 -2.21
CA LYS A 414 -3.28 0.33 -3.53
C LYS A 414 -4.60 -0.27 -4.01
N PHE A 415 -5.26 -0.99 -3.11
CA PHE A 415 -6.54 -1.66 -3.34
C PHE A 415 -7.63 -1.13 -2.42
N PRO A 416 -8.15 0.09 -2.66
CA PRO A 416 -9.03 0.78 -1.73
C PRO A 416 -10.50 0.34 -1.87
N THR A 417 -10.73 -0.98 -1.81
CA THR A 417 -12.04 -1.62 -1.94
C THR A 417 -12.83 -1.59 -0.62
N PHE A 418 -14.08 -2.09 -0.66
CA PHE A 418 -14.93 -2.18 0.52
C PHE A 418 -14.35 -3.10 1.61
N TYR A 419 -13.44 -4.04 1.26
CA TYR A 419 -12.68 -4.84 2.22
C TYR A 419 -11.63 -4.02 2.99
N SER A 420 -11.01 -3.04 2.32
CA SER A 420 -9.92 -2.24 2.89
C SER A 420 -10.43 -1.22 3.90
N LEU A 421 -11.65 -0.70 3.70
CA LEU A 421 -12.28 0.30 4.56
C LEU A 421 -12.45 -0.14 6.04
N PRO A 422 -13.07 -1.30 6.36
CA PRO A 422 -13.22 -1.73 7.75
C PRO A 422 -11.87 -1.98 8.44
N ILE A 423 -10.87 -2.47 7.72
CA ILE A 423 -9.51 -2.66 8.24
C ILE A 423 -8.89 -1.31 8.60
N ALA A 424 -8.87 -0.36 7.65
CA ALA A 424 -8.31 0.97 7.86
C ALA A 424 -9.02 1.73 9.00
N LEU A 425 -10.35 1.66 9.08
CA LEU A 425 -11.13 2.25 10.17
C LEU A 425 -10.85 1.59 11.52
N GLY A 426 -10.78 0.26 11.55
CA GLY A 426 -10.44 -0.50 12.76
C GLY A 426 -9.06 -0.10 13.31
N LEU A 427 -8.06 0.04 12.45
CA LEU A 427 -6.73 0.56 12.81
C LEU A 427 -6.79 2.00 13.31
N ALA A 428 -7.48 2.90 12.60
CA ALA A 428 -7.62 4.30 13.00
C ALA A 428 -8.27 4.44 14.37
N PHE A 429 -9.41 3.78 14.59
CA PHE A 429 -10.11 3.77 15.87
C PHE A 429 -9.25 3.17 16.99
N SER A 430 -8.51 2.09 16.72
CA SER A 430 -7.65 1.48 17.72
C SER A 430 -6.57 2.46 18.21
N VAL A 431 -5.91 3.14 17.29
CA VAL A 431 -4.82 4.07 17.63
C VAL A 431 -5.34 5.33 18.33
N TRP A 432 -6.46 5.91 17.86
CA TRP A 432 -7.10 7.03 18.54
C TRP A 432 -7.65 6.66 19.92
N GLY A 433 -8.19 5.44 20.05
CA GLY A 433 -8.61 4.85 21.31
C GLY A 433 -7.48 4.84 22.34
N LEU A 434 -6.32 4.29 21.95
CA LEU A 434 -5.12 4.29 22.78
C LEU A 434 -4.63 5.69 23.10
N TYR A 435 -4.66 6.61 22.12
CA TYR A 435 -4.25 8.00 22.32
C TYR A 435 -5.12 8.69 23.38
N PHE A 436 -6.45 8.56 23.29
CA PHE A 436 -7.36 9.18 24.25
C PHE A 436 -7.26 8.53 25.64
N TRP A 437 -7.10 7.21 25.74
CA TRP A 437 -6.80 6.56 27.02
C TRP A 437 -5.53 7.10 27.66
N MET A 438 -4.46 7.20 26.89
CA MET A 438 -3.20 7.80 27.35
C MET A 438 -3.35 9.29 27.70
N LYS A 439 -4.28 10.00 27.04
CA LYS A 439 -4.62 11.39 27.36
C LYS A 439 -5.38 11.55 28.65
N GLY A 440 -6.32 10.66 28.92
CA GLY A 440 -7.04 10.61 30.19
C GLY A 440 -6.09 10.40 31.36
N ARG A 441 -5.14 9.47 31.25
CA ARG A 441 -4.19 9.14 32.33
C ARG A 441 -3.37 10.32 32.86
N THR A 442 -3.17 11.36 32.08
CA THR A 442 -2.41 12.56 32.48
C THR A 442 -3.30 13.79 32.64
N SER A 443 -4.63 13.65 32.52
CA SER A 443 -5.57 14.76 32.58
C SER A 443 -6.20 14.88 33.97
N ALA A 444 -6.48 16.11 34.40
CA ALA A 444 -7.25 16.37 35.63
C ALA A 444 -8.71 15.86 35.53
N ALA A 445 -9.27 15.84 34.32
CA ALA A 445 -10.61 15.33 34.02
C ALA A 445 -10.52 14.12 33.05
N PRO A 446 -10.18 12.93 33.57
CA PRO A 446 -9.89 11.76 32.73
C PRO A 446 -11.14 11.14 32.10
N GLY A 447 -12.31 11.24 32.73
CA GLY A 447 -13.55 10.55 32.31
C GLY A 447 -13.94 10.81 30.84
N ARG A 448 -13.89 12.06 30.37
CA ARG A 448 -14.21 12.39 28.96
C ARG A 448 -13.27 11.71 27.95
N TRP A 449 -12.00 11.56 28.31
CA TRP A 449 -11.01 10.94 27.45
C TRP A 449 -11.12 9.42 27.49
N TYR A 450 -11.49 8.84 28.63
CA TYR A 450 -11.82 7.42 28.73
C TYR A 450 -13.08 7.08 27.96
N LEU A 451 -14.10 7.95 28.00
CA LEU A 451 -15.31 7.79 27.20
C LEU A 451 -14.99 7.81 25.71
N ALA A 452 -14.29 8.84 25.23
CA ALA A 452 -13.89 8.94 23.82
C ALA A 452 -13.00 7.77 23.38
N GLY A 453 -11.99 7.42 24.19
CA GLY A 453 -11.07 6.34 23.84
C GLY A 453 -11.75 4.97 23.79
N SER A 454 -12.66 4.71 24.73
CA SER A 454 -13.39 3.44 24.77
C SER A 454 -14.50 3.37 23.72
N LEU A 455 -15.08 4.51 23.34
CA LEU A 455 -15.99 4.56 22.18
C LEU A 455 -15.25 4.20 20.91
N CYS A 456 -14.06 4.79 20.65
CA CYS A 456 -13.24 4.40 19.51
C CYS A 456 -12.94 2.89 19.53
N MET A 457 -12.44 2.36 20.64
CA MET A 457 -12.14 0.93 20.76
C MET A 457 -13.37 0.03 20.59
N ALA A 458 -14.53 0.43 21.10
CA ALA A 458 -15.75 -0.33 20.97
C ALA A 458 -16.26 -0.34 19.51
N LEU A 459 -16.13 0.77 18.79
CA LEU A 459 -16.51 0.86 17.37
C LEU A 459 -15.66 -0.07 16.47
N VAL A 460 -14.48 -0.49 16.91
CA VAL A 460 -13.68 -1.52 16.21
C VAL A 460 -14.47 -2.82 16.03
N ALA A 461 -15.35 -3.17 16.99
CA ALA A 461 -16.23 -4.34 16.89
C ALA A 461 -17.17 -4.27 15.66
N GLY A 462 -17.59 -3.07 15.27
CA GLY A 462 -18.44 -2.84 14.12
C GLY A 462 -17.67 -2.51 12.83
N CYS A 463 -16.33 -2.58 12.84
CA CYS A 463 -15.46 -2.46 11.66
C CYS A 463 -14.76 -3.79 11.38
N ARG A 464 -13.83 -4.19 12.26
CA ARG A 464 -12.92 -5.33 12.13
C ARG A 464 -12.71 -5.98 13.51
N PRO A 465 -13.60 -6.91 13.93
CA PRO A 465 -13.63 -7.44 15.30
C PRO A 465 -12.30 -8.02 15.81
N GLN A 466 -11.49 -8.59 14.93
CA GLN A 466 -10.18 -9.17 15.24
C GLN A 466 -9.26 -8.17 15.96
N LEU A 467 -9.35 -6.89 15.59
CA LEU A 467 -8.56 -5.81 16.18
C LEU A 467 -8.99 -5.43 17.61
N LEU A 468 -10.13 -5.94 18.11
CA LEU A 468 -10.52 -5.75 19.51
C LEU A 468 -9.48 -6.29 20.49
N VAL A 469 -8.58 -7.19 20.06
CA VAL A 469 -7.43 -7.61 20.87
C VAL A 469 -6.60 -6.42 21.39
N LEU A 470 -6.56 -5.30 20.66
CA LEU A 470 -5.88 -4.07 21.10
C LEU A 470 -6.54 -3.44 22.33
N SER A 471 -7.81 -3.75 22.60
CA SER A 471 -8.49 -3.37 23.84
C SER A 471 -7.85 -4.01 25.08
N LEU A 472 -7.17 -5.16 24.93
CA LEU A 472 -6.41 -5.80 26.01
C LEU A 472 -5.24 -4.92 26.49
N LEU A 473 -4.82 -3.91 25.73
CA LEU A 473 -3.87 -2.91 26.21
C LEU A 473 -4.41 -2.10 27.40
N ALA A 474 -5.73 -2.12 27.64
CA ALA A 474 -6.32 -1.58 28.86
C ALA A 474 -5.71 -2.21 30.13
N PHE A 475 -5.36 -3.51 30.12
CA PHE A 475 -4.77 -4.19 31.28
C PHE A 475 -3.44 -3.55 31.72
N PRO A 476 -2.36 -3.54 30.91
CA PRO A 476 -1.10 -2.93 31.34
C PRO A 476 -1.21 -1.42 31.60
N LEU A 477 -2.20 -0.74 31.00
CA LEU A 477 -2.42 0.69 31.20
C LEU A 477 -3.16 1.02 32.51
N PHE A 478 -4.21 0.28 32.86
CA PHE A 478 -5.15 0.64 33.92
C PHE A 478 -5.14 -0.29 35.14
N TRP A 479 -4.50 -1.47 35.05
CA TRP A 479 -4.47 -2.44 36.14
C TRP A 479 -3.92 -1.86 37.45
N ARG A 480 -2.73 -1.26 37.41
CA ARG A 480 -2.13 -0.68 38.61
C ARG A 480 -3.00 0.44 39.21
N PRO A 481 -3.42 1.48 38.45
CA PRO A 481 -4.27 2.55 38.99
C PRO A 481 -5.60 2.06 39.60
N TYR A 482 -6.30 1.13 38.97
CA TYR A 482 -7.66 0.77 39.41
C TYR A 482 -7.70 -0.44 40.34
N ILE A 483 -6.88 -1.46 40.09
CA ILE A 483 -6.86 -2.71 40.84
C ILE A 483 -5.83 -2.64 41.97
N THR A 484 -4.56 -2.40 41.65
CA THR A 484 -3.49 -2.40 42.67
C THR A 484 -3.62 -1.22 43.64
N GLU A 485 -3.88 -0.02 43.13
CA GLU A 485 -4.05 1.21 43.90
C GLU A 485 -5.51 1.40 44.37
N ARG A 486 -6.39 0.43 44.11
CA ARG A 486 -7.78 0.36 44.60
C ARG A 486 -8.64 1.60 44.30
N ARG A 487 -8.30 2.37 43.25
CA ARG A 487 -9.04 3.59 42.87
C ARG A 487 -10.50 3.30 42.53
N LEU A 488 -10.83 2.07 42.11
CA LEU A 488 -12.19 1.63 41.84
C LEU A 488 -13.14 1.83 43.04
N PHE A 489 -12.66 1.72 44.28
CA PHE A 489 -13.47 1.90 45.49
C PHE A 489 -13.69 3.36 45.89
N SER A 490 -13.07 4.31 45.18
CA SER A 490 -13.36 5.74 45.36
C SER A 490 -14.53 6.15 44.45
N PRO A 491 -15.45 7.02 44.89
CA PRO A 491 -16.57 7.48 44.04
C PRO A 491 -16.10 8.10 42.72
N ARG A 492 -14.99 8.86 42.76
CA ARG A 492 -14.36 9.45 41.58
C ARG A 492 -13.80 8.37 40.66
N GLY A 493 -13.08 7.39 41.20
CA GLY A 493 -12.50 6.30 40.40
C GLY A 493 -13.55 5.37 39.80
N ALA A 494 -14.63 5.06 40.53
CA ALA A 494 -15.77 4.31 40.01
C ALA A 494 -16.40 5.01 38.81
N ARG A 495 -16.61 6.33 38.89
CA ARG A 495 -17.12 7.14 37.75
C ARG A 495 -16.16 7.11 36.56
N GLU A 496 -14.85 7.25 36.80
CA GLU A 496 -13.85 7.19 35.74
C GLU A 496 -13.79 5.81 35.07
N PHE A 497 -13.92 4.74 35.85
CA PHE A 497 -13.98 3.36 35.35
C PHE A 497 -15.29 3.10 34.59
N ALA A 498 -16.41 3.65 35.05
CA ALA A 498 -17.67 3.61 34.30
C ALA A 498 -17.53 4.29 32.93
N CYS A 499 -16.80 5.40 32.82
CA CYS A 499 -16.47 6.01 31.52
C CYS A 499 -15.59 5.13 30.62
N LEU A 500 -14.83 4.19 31.19
CA LEU A 500 -14.04 3.21 30.43
C LEU A 500 -14.92 2.08 29.87
N VAL A 501 -15.91 1.62 30.65
CA VAL A 501 -16.71 0.43 30.31
C VAL A 501 -18.00 0.79 29.56
N ALA A 502 -18.65 1.90 29.88
CA ALA A 502 -19.96 2.25 29.34
C ALA A 502 -20.02 2.27 27.80
N PRO A 503 -19.02 2.82 27.05
CA PRO A 503 -19.07 2.79 25.60
C PRO A 503 -19.07 1.38 25.00
N TYR A 504 -18.33 0.43 25.60
CA TYR A 504 -18.37 -0.97 25.16
C TYR A 504 -19.76 -1.57 25.33
N LEU A 505 -20.42 -1.32 26.47
CA LEU A 505 -21.76 -1.84 26.73
C LEU A 505 -22.78 -1.27 25.75
N VAL A 506 -22.71 0.04 25.45
CA VAL A 506 -23.63 0.70 24.51
C VAL A 506 -23.44 0.17 23.09
N VAL A 507 -22.19 0.12 22.60
CA VAL A 507 -21.91 -0.36 21.24
C VAL A 507 -22.21 -1.85 21.12
N ALA A 508 -21.83 -2.67 22.11
CA ALA A 508 -22.14 -4.10 22.11
C ALA A 508 -23.66 -4.33 22.11
N ALA A 509 -24.43 -3.60 22.92
CA ALA A 509 -25.88 -3.69 22.91
C ALA A 509 -26.47 -3.30 21.55
N GLY A 510 -25.94 -2.26 20.90
CA GLY A 510 -26.35 -1.85 19.55
C GLY A 510 -26.09 -2.94 18.50
N ILE A 511 -24.89 -3.54 18.50
CA ILE A 511 -24.53 -4.63 17.58
C ILE A 511 -25.38 -5.87 17.83
N VAL A 512 -25.57 -6.25 19.10
CA VAL A 512 -26.37 -7.42 19.50
C VAL A 512 -27.84 -7.24 19.08
N TRP A 513 -28.41 -6.05 19.26
CA TRP A 513 -29.77 -5.75 18.80
C TRP A 513 -29.87 -5.75 17.27
N TYR A 514 -28.90 -5.16 16.59
CA TYR A 514 -28.82 -5.16 15.13
C TYR A 514 -28.76 -6.59 14.55
N ASN A 515 -28.01 -7.48 15.20
CA ASN A 515 -27.94 -8.89 14.82
C ASN A 515 -29.25 -9.63 15.09
N HIS A 516 -29.89 -9.39 16.24
CA HIS A 516 -31.19 -9.99 16.53
C HIS A 516 -32.26 -9.58 15.52
N ALA A 517 -32.23 -8.33 15.05
CA ALA A 517 -33.16 -7.85 14.02
C ALA A 517 -32.93 -8.48 12.63
N ARG A 518 -31.71 -8.94 12.31
CA ARG A 518 -31.37 -9.56 11.02
C ARG A 518 -31.48 -11.08 11.01
N PHE A 519 -31.07 -11.72 12.10
CA PHE A 519 -30.90 -13.18 12.16
C PHE A 519 -31.73 -13.84 13.27
N GLY A 520 -32.61 -13.09 13.94
CA GLY A 520 -33.40 -13.59 15.07
C GLY A 520 -32.58 -13.95 16.32
N SER A 521 -31.25 -13.79 16.31
CA SER A 521 -30.34 -14.24 17.35
C SER A 521 -29.40 -13.14 17.86
N PHE A 522 -29.18 -13.10 19.17
CA PHE A 522 -28.30 -12.12 19.82
C PHE A 522 -26.80 -12.43 19.64
N THR A 523 -26.45 -13.65 19.25
CA THR A 523 -25.06 -14.11 19.12
C THR A 523 -24.67 -14.48 17.71
N ASP A 524 -25.61 -14.39 16.77
CA ASP A 524 -25.36 -14.69 15.36
C ASP A 524 -24.95 -13.40 14.62
N PHE A 525 -23.79 -13.44 13.97
CA PHE A 525 -23.25 -12.29 13.22
C PHE A 525 -23.44 -12.45 11.71
N GLY A 526 -24.06 -13.55 11.27
CA GLY A 526 -24.36 -13.82 9.85
C GLY A 526 -23.18 -14.37 9.04
N ALA A 527 -21.97 -14.42 9.60
CA ALA A 527 -20.77 -14.88 8.89
C ALA A 527 -20.87 -16.35 8.41
N ASN A 528 -21.66 -17.18 9.10
CA ASN A 528 -21.89 -18.56 8.70
C ASN A 528 -22.74 -18.68 7.43
N TYR A 529 -23.58 -17.68 7.15
CA TYR A 529 -24.49 -17.66 6.00
C TYR A 529 -23.85 -17.06 4.74
N ASN A 530 -22.55 -16.78 4.78
CA ASN A 530 -21.85 -16.12 3.68
C ASN A 530 -21.79 -17.01 2.43
N LEU A 531 -22.29 -16.49 1.31
CA LEU A 531 -22.25 -17.09 -0.01
C LEU A 531 -20.87 -16.90 -0.67
N THR A 532 -19.85 -17.54 -0.10
CA THR A 532 -18.45 -17.44 -0.55
C THR A 532 -17.94 -18.74 -1.19
N VAL A 533 -16.62 -18.87 -1.40
CA VAL A 533 -16.00 -20.05 -2.03
C VAL A 533 -16.14 -21.31 -1.17
N ASN A 534 -16.01 -21.17 0.15
CA ASN A 534 -16.16 -22.27 1.10
C ASN A 534 -17.50 -22.18 1.82
N ASP A 535 -18.13 -23.33 2.09
CA ASP A 535 -19.27 -23.43 3.01
C ASP A 535 -18.82 -23.07 4.44
N MET A 536 -19.18 -21.87 4.87
CA MET A 536 -18.80 -21.31 6.17
C MET A 536 -19.53 -21.99 7.33
N THR A 537 -20.66 -22.66 7.09
CA THR A 537 -21.38 -23.43 8.12
C THR A 537 -20.58 -24.64 8.59
N LYS A 538 -19.72 -25.20 7.72
CA LYS A 538 -18.92 -26.41 7.97
C LYS A 538 -17.42 -26.16 8.14
N ARG A 539 -16.92 -24.94 7.85
CA ARG A 539 -15.47 -24.64 7.77
C ARG A 539 -14.67 -24.99 9.03
N GLY A 540 -15.20 -24.63 10.21
CA GLY A 540 -14.59 -24.88 11.52
C GLY A 540 -13.13 -24.42 11.69
N TRP A 541 -12.54 -24.77 12.84
CA TRP A 541 -11.11 -24.57 13.14
C TRP A 541 -10.31 -25.81 12.77
N ASN A 542 -9.16 -25.66 12.11
CA ASN A 542 -8.31 -26.80 11.75
C ASN A 542 -6.83 -26.49 11.96
N ILE A 543 -6.24 -27.13 12.97
CA ILE A 543 -4.81 -26.98 13.36
C ILE A 543 -3.86 -27.16 12.17
N GLY A 544 -4.20 -27.98 11.17
CA GLY A 544 -3.39 -28.17 9.97
C GLY A 544 -3.18 -26.89 9.14
N ARG A 545 -4.08 -25.90 9.23
CA ARG A 545 -3.97 -24.60 8.56
C ARG A 545 -2.97 -23.65 9.23
N LEU A 546 -2.65 -23.88 10.50
CA LEU A 546 -1.79 -22.97 11.28
C LEU A 546 -0.35 -22.96 10.78
N ALA A 547 0.22 -24.11 10.40
CA ALA A 547 1.61 -24.16 9.96
C ALA A 547 1.83 -23.44 8.61
N PRO A 548 1.01 -23.67 7.56
CA PRO A 548 1.06 -22.87 6.33
C PRO A 548 0.85 -21.37 6.59
N ALA A 549 -0.09 -21.01 7.48
CA ALA A 549 -0.35 -19.62 7.83
C ALA A 549 0.84 -18.94 8.53
N LEU A 550 1.43 -19.60 9.53
CA LEU A 550 2.60 -19.10 10.23
C LEU A 550 3.79 -18.90 9.28
N PHE A 551 3.98 -19.84 8.35
CA PHE A 551 5.01 -19.71 7.35
C PHE A 551 4.74 -18.51 6.43
N ALA A 552 3.58 -18.45 5.79
CA ALA A 552 3.23 -17.40 4.84
C ALA A 552 3.23 -16.00 5.45
N TYR A 553 2.61 -15.81 6.64
CA TYR A 553 2.51 -14.50 7.27
C TYR A 553 3.81 -14.01 7.91
N PHE A 554 4.68 -14.91 8.40
CA PHE A 554 5.84 -14.49 9.19
C PHE A 554 7.19 -14.81 8.55
N LEU A 555 7.36 -15.99 7.94
CA LEU A 555 8.69 -16.54 7.63
C LEU A 555 8.99 -16.67 6.15
N GLN A 556 7.97 -16.66 5.28
CA GLN A 556 8.14 -16.87 3.86
C GLN A 556 9.04 -15.77 3.27
N PRO A 557 10.15 -16.11 2.59
CA PRO A 557 11.00 -15.12 1.96
C PRO A 557 10.27 -14.43 0.79
N PRO A 558 10.62 -13.18 0.47
CA PRO A 558 10.10 -12.54 -0.74
C PRO A 558 10.61 -13.27 -1.98
N SER A 559 9.77 -13.37 -3.02
CA SER A 559 10.18 -13.87 -4.34
C SER A 559 10.65 -12.70 -5.20
N ALA A 560 11.84 -12.81 -5.80
CA ALA A 560 12.45 -11.73 -6.56
C ALA A 560 12.85 -12.16 -7.98
N THR A 561 12.81 -11.22 -8.92
CA THR A 561 13.18 -11.39 -10.33
C THR A 561 14.10 -10.27 -10.80
N GLY A 562 14.74 -10.45 -11.96
CA GLY A 562 15.60 -9.43 -12.59
C GLY A 562 14.85 -8.29 -13.28
N VAL A 563 13.52 -8.37 -13.38
CA VAL A 563 12.65 -7.39 -14.05
C VAL A 563 11.92 -6.53 -13.03
N PHE A 564 11.85 -5.21 -13.24
CA PHE A 564 11.11 -4.31 -12.35
C PHE A 564 9.63 -4.74 -12.25
N PRO A 565 8.98 -4.72 -11.07
CA PRO A 565 9.42 -4.14 -9.78
C PRO A 565 10.29 -5.06 -8.90
N TYR A 566 10.95 -6.05 -9.48
CA TYR A 566 11.87 -7.00 -8.83
C TYR A 566 11.25 -7.89 -7.76
N LEU A 567 9.98 -7.69 -7.44
CA LEU A 567 9.19 -8.47 -6.48
C LEU A 567 8.09 -9.20 -7.25
N GLN A 568 7.94 -10.49 -6.98
CA GLN A 568 6.91 -11.34 -7.56
C GLN A 568 6.05 -11.99 -6.48
N PRO A 569 4.84 -12.46 -6.82
CA PRO A 569 4.04 -13.32 -5.96
C PRO A 569 4.89 -14.44 -5.35
N ALA A 570 4.83 -14.58 -4.02
CA ALA A 570 5.52 -15.66 -3.35
C ALA A 570 4.73 -16.97 -3.55
N PRO A 571 5.39 -18.07 -3.99
CA PRO A 571 4.69 -19.32 -4.24
C PRO A 571 4.11 -19.89 -2.94
N PHE A 572 2.81 -20.20 -2.94
CA PHE A 572 2.16 -20.83 -1.80
C PHE A 572 2.10 -22.34 -1.98
N ASP A 573 3.22 -22.99 -1.67
CA ASP A 573 3.37 -24.45 -1.71
C ASP A 573 3.20 -25.04 -0.30
N THR A 574 2.34 -26.05 -0.18
CA THR A 574 2.09 -26.73 1.10
C THR A 574 1.77 -28.20 0.89
N THR A 575 2.18 -29.03 1.86
CA THR A 575 1.81 -30.45 1.94
C THR A 575 0.50 -30.66 2.74
N TYR A 576 -0.15 -29.58 3.19
CA TYR A 576 -1.44 -29.66 3.83
C TYR A 576 -2.52 -30.08 2.81
N MET A 577 -3.02 -31.31 2.97
CA MET A 577 -4.06 -31.90 2.12
C MET A 577 -5.46 -31.44 2.54
N GLY A 578 -5.67 -30.12 2.57
CA GLY A 578 -6.94 -29.47 2.84
C GLY A 578 -7.01 -28.11 2.17
N GLN A 579 -8.22 -27.58 1.98
CA GLN A 579 -8.40 -26.29 1.31
C GLN A 579 -8.30 -25.13 2.31
N THR A 580 -7.42 -24.18 1.99
CA THR A 580 -7.29 -22.89 2.67
C THR A 580 -7.53 -21.81 1.64
N ILE A 581 -8.42 -20.85 1.94
CA ILE A 581 -8.61 -19.67 1.09
C ILE A 581 -7.30 -18.89 1.10
N LYS A 582 -6.74 -18.66 -0.08
CA LYS A 582 -5.50 -17.93 -0.28
C LYS A 582 -5.65 -16.96 -1.43
N GLU A 583 -5.09 -15.78 -1.26
CA GLU A 583 -4.83 -14.84 -2.35
C GLU A 583 -3.31 -14.67 -2.49
N VAL A 584 -2.90 -13.90 -3.49
CA VAL A 584 -1.48 -13.56 -3.71
C VAL A 584 -0.91 -12.88 -2.47
N THR A 585 0.29 -13.29 -2.07
CA THR A 585 1.08 -12.67 -0.99
C THR A 585 2.53 -12.52 -1.43
N PHE A 586 3.27 -11.63 -0.75
CA PHE A 586 4.63 -11.24 -1.18
C PHE A 586 5.71 -11.53 -0.13
N GLY A 587 5.49 -12.57 0.68
CA GLY A 587 6.38 -13.00 1.75
C GLY A 587 5.94 -12.53 3.14
N GLY A 588 6.50 -13.17 4.16
CA GLY A 588 6.18 -12.98 5.56
C GLY A 588 6.91 -11.80 6.20
N ILE A 589 6.30 -11.21 7.23
CA ILE A 589 6.77 -9.94 7.81
C ILE A 589 8.18 -10.01 8.40
N PHE A 590 8.60 -11.13 8.98
CA PHE A 590 9.93 -11.24 9.58
C PHE A 590 11.02 -11.44 8.52
N ALA A 591 10.70 -12.02 7.37
CA ALA A 591 11.63 -12.10 6.25
C ALA A 591 11.73 -10.76 5.51
N CYS A 592 10.59 -10.09 5.30
CA CYS A 592 10.50 -8.92 4.44
C CYS A 592 10.75 -7.58 5.15
N LEU A 593 10.58 -7.50 6.48
CA LEU A 593 10.77 -6.28 7.26
C LEU A 593 11.95 -6.44 8.25
N PRO A 594 13.20 -6.23 7.81
CA PRO A 594 14.39 -6.35 8.68
C PRO A 594 14.34 -5.52 9.96
N VAL A 595 13.56 -4.43 10.02
CA VAL A 595 13.33 -3.67 11.25
C VAL A 595 12.77 -4.55 12.39
N LEU A 596 12.03 -5.61 12.05
CA LEU A 596 11.49 -6.58 13.01
C LEU A 596 12.55 -7.53 13.60
N TRP A 597 13.78 -7.57 13.07
CA TRP A 597 14.89 -8.38 13.61
C TRP A 597 15.39 -7.89 14.97
N ILE A 598 14.81 -6.81 15.51
CA ILE A 598 14.98 -6.40 16.90
C ILE A 598 14.21 -7.33 17.87
N LEU A 599 13.13 -7.97 17.41
CA LEU A 599 12.22 -8.79 18.23
C LEU A 599 12.90 -9.98 18.94
N PRO A 600 13.83 -10.74 18.34
CA PRO A 600 14.57 -11.80 19.04
C PRO A 600 15.31 -11.31 20.29
N PHE A 601 15.66 -10.02 20.34
CA PHE A 601 16.34 -9.41 21.49
C PHE A 601 15.37 -8.83 22.53
N SER A 602 14.05 -8.89 22.29
CA SER A 602 13.00 -8.31 23.15
C SER A 602 13.14 -8.70 24.62
N ARG A 603 13.40 -9.99 24.94
CA ARG A 603 13.57 -10.46 26.32
C ARG A 603 14.72 -9.75 27.04
N ARG A 604 15.86 -9.55 26.36
CA ARG A 604 17.03 -8.86 26.93
C ARG A 604 16.74 -7.37 27.12
N ILE A 605 16.12 -6.74 26.13
CA ILE A 605 15.75 -5.32 26.14
C ILE A 605 14.72 -5.03 27.24
N LEU A 606 13.69 -5.87 27.38
CA LEU A 606 12.67 -5.75 28.41
C LEU A 606 13.26 -5.89 29.82
N LYS A 607 14.28 -6.75 30.00
CA LYS A 607 14.98 -6.88 31.30
C LYS A 607 15.64 -5.56 31.73
N LEU A 608 16.20 -4.79 30.77
CA LEU A 608 16.74 -3.45 31.04
C LEU A 608 15.64 -2.48 31.49
N ARG A 609 14.45 -2.54 30.88
CA ARG A 609 13.34 -1.66 31.25
C ARG A 609 12.79 -1.98 32.64
N ILE A 610 12.62 -3.27 32.94
CA ILE A 610 12.06 -3.75 34.21
C ILE A 610 13.00 -3.43 35.38
N SER A 611 14.32 -3.47 35.18
CA SER A 611 15.28 -3.10 36.23
C SER A 611 15.31 -1.59 36.51
N GLN A 612 14.94 -0.75 35.55
CA GLN A 612 15.01 0.71 35.66
C GLN A 612 13.74 1.38 36.18
N ARG A 613 12.57 0.75 36.02
CA ARG A 613 11.27 1.37 36.33
C ARG A 613 10.42 0.43 37.19
N SER A 614 9.87 0.98 38.27
CA SER A 614 8.92 0.25 39.13
C SER A 614 7.58 -0.04 38.44
N THR A 615 7.21 0.75 37.44
CA THR A 615 5.99 0.56 36.63
C THR A 615 6.27 -0.36 35.43
N ARG A 616 5.67 -1.56 35.42
CA ARG A 616 5.80 -2.55 34.34
C ARG A 616 4.92 -2.27 33.10
N THR A 617 4.32 -1.08 32.99
CA THR A 617 3.34 -0.73 31.94
C THR A 617 3.87 -0.94 30.52
N ILE A 618 5.05 -0.40 30.17
CA ILE A 618 5.57 -0.53 28.79
C ILE A 618 5.92 -1.98 28.45
N ALA A 619 6.48 -2.72 29.40
CA ALA A 619 6.76 -4.14 29.20
C ALA A 619 5.46 -4.92 28.96
N GLY A 620 4.41 -4.63 29.73
CA GLY A 620 3.08 -5.22 29.52
C GLY A 620 2.46 -4.82 28.16
N VAL A 621 2.59 -3.57 27.74
CA VAL A 621 2.14 -3.10 26.41
C VAL A 621 2.86 -3.87 25.30
N ILE A 622 4.18 -3.99 25.35
CA ILE A 622 4.96 -4.75 24.35
C ILE A 622 4.50 -6.22 24.31
N VAL A 623 4.34 -6.87 25.46
CA VAL A 623 3.89 -8.27 25.51
C VAL A 623 2.50 -8.44 24.91
N VAL A 624 1.54 -7.56 25.24
CA VAL A 624 0.19 -7.61 24.68
C VAL A 624 0.19 -7.36 23.18
N LEU A 625 1.01 -6.44 22.67
CA LEU A 625 1.14 -6.21 21.22
C LEU A 625 1.68 -7.44 20.48
N LEU A 626 2.71 -8.10 21.01
CA LEU A 626 3.31 -9.28 20.36
C LEU A 626 2.35 -10.49 20.38
N ILE A 627 1.69 -10.73 21.51
CA ILE A 627 0.71 -11.82 21.64
C ILE A 627 -0.52 -11.50 20.79
N GLY A 628 -1.00 -10.25 20.82
CA GLY A 628 -2.15 -9.80 20.05
C GLY A 628 -1.94 -9.93 18.55
N GLY A 629 -0.78 -9.50 18.04
CA GLY A 629 -0.43 -9.65 16.63
C GLY A 629 -0.38 -11.12 16.19
N MET A 630 0.15 -12.01 17.03
CA MET A 630 0.14 -13.45 16.75
C MET A 630 -1.29 -14.02 16.72
N ILE A 631 -2.11 -13.67 17.72
CA ILE A 631 -3.51 -14.14 17.78
C ILE A 631 -4.29 -13.68 16.55
N VAL A 632 -4.14 -12.42 16.14
CA VAL A 632 -4.86 -11.86 14.98
C VAL A 632 -4.43 -12.57 13.70
N ALA A 633 -3.13 -12.73 13.45
CA ALA A 633 -2.64 -13.42 12.26
C ALA A 633 -3.18 -14.86 12.16
N LEU A 634 -3.22 -15.60 13.28
CA LEU A 634 -3.78 -16.96 13.31
C LEU A 634 -5.30 -16.97 13.12
N ALA A 635 -6.00 -16.01 13.73
CA ALA A 635 -7.45 -15.87 13.59
C ALA A 635 -7.85 -15.53 12.15
N ASP A 636 -7.11 -14.65 11.47
CA ASP A 636 -7.34 -14.30 10.07
C ASP A 636 -7.19 -15.51 9.15
N ALA A 637 -6.11 -16.29 9.34
CA ALA A 637 -5.88 -17.51 8.56
C ALA A 637 -6.98 -18.57 8.72
N GLU A 638 -7.46 -18.76 9.95
CA GLU A 638 -8.46 -19.79 10.25
C GLU A 638 -9.87 -19.38 9.83
N MET A 639 -10.29 -18.15 10.17
CA MET A 639 -11.64 -17.68 9.94
C MET A 639 -11.89 -17.20 8.52
N ALA A 640 -10.89 -16.61 7.86
CA ALA A 640 -11.03 -16.07 6.50
C ALA A 640 -10.08 -16.78 5.54
N GLY A 641 -8.78 -16.55 5.68
CA GLY A 641 -7.75 -17.09 4.78
C GLY A 641 -6.43 -16.36 4.89
N ILE A 642 -5.54 -16.64 3.93
CA ILE A 642 -4.21 -16.02 3.81
C ILE A 642 -4.20 -15.01 2.67
N LEU A 643 -4.18 -13.72 3.00
CA LEU A 643 -4.36 -12.63 2.02
C LEU A 643 -3.43 -11.46 2.31
N GLN A 644 -2.97 -10.75 1.28
CA GLN A 644 -2.03 -9.63 1.45
C GLN A 644 -2.63 -8.47 2.25
N ARG A 645 -3.93 -8.17 2.09
CA ARG A 645 -4.60 -7.11 2.87
C ARG A 645 -4.63 -7.37 4.39
N TYR A 646 -4.60 -8.63 4.83
CA TYR A 646 -4.62 -8.98 6.26
C TYR A 646 -3.29 -8.75 6.97
N PHE A 647 -2.20 -8.52 6.24
CA PHE A 647 -0.96 -8.05 6.86
C PHE A 647 -1.17 -6.75 7.64
N ALA A 648 -2.14 -5.91 7.24
CA ALA A 648 -2.52 -4.72 7.97
C ALA A 648 -3.09 -5.00 9.38
N ASP A 649 -3.75 -6.13 9.58
CA ASP A 649 -4.43 -6.45 10.83
C ASP A 649 -3.43 -6.73 11.98
N PHE A 650 -2.27 -7.33 11.68
CA PHE A 650 -1.30 -7.72 12.71
C PHE A 650 0.05 -7.00 12.64
N SER A 651 0.53 -6.58 11.47
CA SER A 651 1.90 -6.05 11.30
C SER A 651 2.14 -4.79 12.14
N PHE A 652 1.14 -3.91 12.24
CA PHE A 652 1.19 -2.71 13.07
C PHE A 652 1.59 -3.02 14.52
N MET A 653 1.10 -4.11 15.11
CA MET A 653 1.37 -4.45 16.51
C MET A 653 2.85 -4.81 16.73
N PHE A 654 3.43 -5.56 15.79
CA PHE A 654 4.85 -5.92 15.83
C PHE A 654 5.75 -4.69 15.62
N LEU A 655 5.39 -3.82 14.66
CA LEU A 655 6.11 -2.57 14.41
C LEU A 655 6.05 -1.64 15.62
N ALA A 656 4.87 -1.44 16.22
CA ALA A 656 4.70 -0.64 17.43
C ALA A 656 5.53 -1.19 18.61
N ALA A 657 5.59 -2.52 18.77
CA ALA A 657 6.44 -3.16 19.76
C ALA A 657 7.93 -2.87 19.52
N VAL A 658 8.41 -2.97 18.27
CA VAL A 658 9.79 -2.67 17.89
C VAL A 658 10.15 -1.21 18.14
N VAL A 659 9.27 -0.28 17.83
CA VAL A 659 9.48 1.15 18.11
C VAL A 659 9.70 1.39 19.60
N LEU A 660 8.89 0.76 20.46
CA LEU A 660 9.07 0.87 21.92
C LEU A 660 10.36 0.20 22.39
N LEU A 661 10.75 -0.95 21.82
CA LEU A 661 12.02 -1.63 22.12
C LEU A 661 13.22 -0.75 21.72
N ALA A 662 13.18 -0.11 20.55
CA ALA A 662 14.22 0.79 20.08
C ALA A 662 14.36 2.02 21.00
N PHE A 663 13.25 2.59 21.50
CA PHE A 663 13.30 3.65 22.50
C PHE A 663 13.93 3.20 23.83
N ILE A 664 13.63 1.97 24.29
CA ILE A 664 14.24 1.41 25.51
C ILE A 664 15.76 1.29 25.32
N VAL A 665 16.20 0.71 24.20
CA VAL A 665 17.64 0.56 23.89
C VAL A 665 18.31 1.93 23.86
N ASN A 666 17.75 2.90 23.14
CA ASN A 666 18.33 4.23 23.03
C ASN A 666 18.43 4.96 24.39
N GLU A 667 17.44 4.83 25.29
CA GLU A 667 17.50 5.44 26.64
C GLU A 667 18.62 4.84 27.51
N ASN A 668 19.00 3.59 27.23
CA ASN A 668 20.01 2.82 27.97
C ASN A 668 21.45 3.02 27.47
N LEU A 669 21.64 3.68 26.32
CA LEU A 669 22.96 3.89 25.74
C LEU A 669 23.54 5.25 26.12
N SER A 670 24.86 5.29 26.30
CA SER A 670 25.59 6.54 26.51
C SER A 670 25.61 7.38 25.23
N PRO A 671 25.18 8.65 25.28
CA PRO A 671 25.20 9.54 24.12
C PRO A 671 26.60 9.65 23.51
N GLY A 672 26.71 9.45 22.20
CA GLY A 672 27.98 9.55 21.47
C GLY A 672 28.91 8.34 21.64
N SER A 673 28.46 7.27 22.31
CA SER A 673 29.22 6.02 22.37
C SER A 673 29.33 5.35 20.98
N THR A 674 30.41 4.60 20.78
CA THR A 674 30.61 3.78 19.57
C THR A 674 29.43 2.82 19.36
N THR A 675 28.92 2.21 20.43
CA THR A 675 27.78 1.30 20.40
C THR A 675 26.50 1.98 19.93
N GLN A 676 26.18 3.18 20.46
CA GLN A 676 25.01 3.93 20.00
C GLN A 676 25.12 4.28 18.51
N THR A 677 26.31 4.74 18.08
CA THR A 677 26.54 5.10 16.68
C THR A 677 26.38 3.90 15.75
N LEU A 678 26.92 2.73 16.14
CA LEU A 678 26.76 1.50 15.38
C LEU A 678 25.30 1.07 15.31
N LEU A 679 24.58 1.08 16.43
CA LEU A 679 23.16 0.69 16.47
C LEU A 679 22.28 1.63 15.63
N MET A 680 22.57 2.94 15.63
CA MET A 680 21.84 3.89 14.77
C MET A 680 22.11 3.65 13.28
N LYS A 681 23.35 3.31 12.90
CA LYS A 681 23.68 2.92 11.51
C LYS A 681 22.96 1.65 11.08
N VAL A 682 22.98 0.62 11.94
CA VAL A 682 22.28 -0.64 11.69
C VAL A 682 20.78 -0.38 11.58
N LEU A 683 20.19 0.37 12.51
CA LEU A 683 18.77 0.72 12.47
C LEU A 683 18.39 1.46 11.18
N LEU A 684 19.22 2.40 10.72
CA LEU A 684 18.98 3.10 9.46
C LEU A 684 18.92 2.13 8.27
N VAL A 685 19.85 1.16 8.20
CA VAL A 685 19.86 0.13 7.15
C VAL A 685 18.62 -0.76 7.24
N LEU A 686 18.26 -1.23 8.44
CA LEU A 686 17.08 -2.09 8.63
C LEU A 686 15.78 -1.37 8.23
N VAL A 687 15.66 -0.09 8.57
CA VAL A 687 14.52 0.75 8.15
C VAL A 687 14.53 0.95 6.64
N ALA A 688 15.68 1.30 6.05
CA ALA A 688 15.78 1.51 4.60
C ALA A 688 15.37 0.26 3.80
N LEU A 689 15.83 -0.93 4.20
CA LEU A 689 15.46 -2.19 3.55
C LEU A 689 13.97 -2.52 3.73
N SER A 690 13.40 -2.28 4.92
CA SER A 690 11.97 -2.51 5.16
C SER A 690 11.08 -1.58 4.32
N VAL A 691 11.50 -0.32 4.18
CA VAL A 691 10.81 0.69 3.36
C VAL A 691 10.98 0.37 1.88
N LEU A 692 12.16 -0.07 1.45
CA LEU A 692 12.40 -0.51 0.07
C LEU A 692 11.46 -1.65 -0.31
N TYR A 693 11.37 -2.71 0.51
CA TYR A 693 10.41 -3.79 0.28
C TYR A 693 8.97 -3.27 0.15
N SER A 694 8.54 -2.43 1.08
CA SER A 694 7.17 -1.87 1.08
C SER A 694 6.91 -0.97 -0.12
N ALA A 695 7.93 -0.25 -0.60
CA ALA A 695 7.84 0.58 -1.79
C ALA A 695 7.78 -0.26 -3.08
N LEU A 696 8.58 -1.32 -3.21
CA LEU A 696 8.51 -2.23 -4.35
C LEU A 696 7.14 -2.91 -4.46
N LEU A 697 6.55 -3.29 -3.33
CA LEU A 697 5.20 -3.86 -3.26
C LEU A 697 4.13 -2.93 -3.88
N CYS A 698 4.30 -1.61 -3.75
CA CYS A 698 3.39 -0.63 -4.36
C CYS A 698 3.39 -0.67 -5.89
N PHE A 699 4.48 -1.11 -6.51
CA PHE A 699 4.61 -1.15 -7.96
C PHE A 699 4.25 -2.51 -8.56
N VAL A 700 4.06 -3.56 -7.76
CA VAL A 700 3.70 -4.88 -8.26
C VAL A 700 2.41 -4.83 -9.09
N PRO A 701 2.36 -5.43 -10.29
CA PRO A 701 1.13 -5.50 -11.07
C PRO A 701 0.05 -6.34 -10.39
N GLU A 702 -1.17 -5.83 -10.34
CA GLU A 702 -2.37 -6.52 -9.84
C GLU A 702 -3.61 -6.00 -10.60
N THR A 703 -4.63 -6.83 -10.76
CA THR A 703 -5.87 -6.50 -11.48
C THR A 703 -6.55 -5.26 -10.89
N GLY A 704 -6.95 -4.29 -11.72
CA GLY A 704 -7.57 -3.02 -11.27
C GLY A 704 -6.58 -1.97 -10.75
N TRP A 705 -5.27 -2.25 -10.76
CA TRP A 705 -4.22 -1.28 -10.44
C TRP A 705 -3.80 -0.49 -11.68
N TYR A 706 -3.05 0.60 -11.48
CA TYR A 706 -2.51 1.45 -12.55
C TYR A 706 -1.78 0.67 -13.66
N SER A 707 -1.07 -0.41 -13.30
CA SER A 707 -0.39 -1.29 -14.27
C SER A 707 -1.32 -2.08 -15.18
N ASP A 708 -2.55 -2.34 -14.74
CA ASP A 708 -3.57 -3.10 -15.47
C ASP A 708 -4.44 -2.15 -16.29
N ILE A 709 -4.90 -1.06 -15.67
CA ILE A 709 -5.84 -0.11 -16.28
C ILE A 709 -5.16 0.87 -17.25
N TYR A 710 -3.93 1.27 -16.93
CA TYR A 710 -3.14 2.22 -17.71
C TYR A 710 -1.76 1.62 -18.01
N SER A 711 -1.74 0.37 -18.50
CA SER A 711 -0.52 -0.39 -18.82
C SER A 711 0.47 0.42 -19.67
N TRP A 712 -0.03 1.08 -20.73
CA TRP A 712 0.73 1.98 -21.60
C TRP A 712 1.42 3.13 -20.84
N ALA A 713 0.80 3.66 -19.78
CA ALA A 713 1.35 4.73 -18.95
C ALA A 713 2.25 4.20 -17.82
N TYR A 714 1.99 2.97 -17.38
CA TYR A 714 2.84 2.26 -16.42
C TYR A 714 4.21 1.96 -17.03
N ARG A 715 4.29 1.79 -18.36
CA ARG A 715 5.55 1.69 -19.09
C ARG A 715 6.52 2.83 -18.77
N ASP A 716 6.07 4.08 -18.66
CA ASP A 716 6.94 5.20 -18.28
C ASP A 716 7.56 5.05 -16.87
N ILE A 717 6.82 4.42 -15.95
CA ILE A 717 7.32 4.10 -14.60
C ILE A 717 8.39 3.01 -14.69
N VAL A 718 8.18 2.02 -15.56
CA VAL A 718 9.15 0.96 -15.83
C VAL A 718 10.42 1.55 -16.43
N GLU A 719 10.32 2.38 -17.47
CA GLU A 719 11.46 3.07 -18.11
C GLU A 719 12.22 4.00 -17.14
N THR A 720 11.50 4.59 -16.18
CA THR A 720 12.13 5.37 -15.11
C THR A 720 13.07 4.50 -14.26
N ALA A 721 12.72 3.23 -14.01
CA ALA A 721 13.49 2.31 -13.19
C ALA A 721 14.49 1.46 -13.98
N GLN A 722 14.15 1.10 -15.22
CA GLN A 722 14.91 0.22 -16.12
C GLN A 722 15.60 1.00 -17.25
N PHE A 723 16.11 2.21 -16.97
CA PHE A 723 16.75 3.12 -17.93
C PHE A 723 17.93 2.58 -18.78
N TRP A 724 18.33 1.32 -18.58
CA TRP A 724 19.43 0.63 -19.26
C TRP A 724 18.95 -0.47 -20.21
N THR A 725 17.65 -0.80 -20.21
CA THR A 725 17.05 -1.67 -21.23
C THR A 725 17.00 -0.94 -22.54
#